data_AF-A0A924XHQ0-F1
#
_entry.id   AF-A0A924XHQ0-F1
#
_cell.length_a   1.000
_cell.length_b   1.000
_cell.length_c   1.000
_cell.angle_alpha   90.00
_cell.angle_beta   90.00
_cell.angle_gamma   90.00
#
_symmetry.space_group_name_H-M   'P 1'
#
loop_
_entity.id
_entity.type
_entity.pdbx_description
1 polymer ?
#
loop_
_entity_poly.entity_id
_entity_poly.type
_entity_poly.pdbx_seq_one_letter_code
_entity_poly.pdbx_strand_id
1 'polypeptide(L)'
;MKNIFIRLLTQRTRQTSAYLFAALFFAAIFAFAPTSAFASNPSSGTVNPNGTFTFGTLNNGRYAGTGMNSGAPNGEVDCTTLPTMPCDGFVLTVSGTPADWVGKTINVRIAWPVPATDYDLTVHKGTLITDPVVGTSGKANTTDTFEDVTLDPASVGTGQFFINAIYYAGGGTANQYEGIITTASRAVFTAPASTCVMPTYKAFQPDATLGNNAGEPSIGVNWNTGNVLYMSGLQMLRIKFDDTNPTNPTALFQNSTLSPTASTTSLDPILFTDPVTGRSFPGQLTGGPSSAAYTDDDGITSTPAIQGALGAGVDHQTIGGGPFKPGITGRGPVTEYPHAVYYASQDIAFANASISLDGGVTFPAALQRNMYDITQCGGLHGHVAVAPDGTVYVPNKGCNGALMGSAGNPAPGQGFAISENNGETWSIRTLPGSGSGDNDPSVAVGAGGRVYFVYTASDKRPRVAVSDDKGRTFKFDQDLGKSISTPNGQPYNLTASVFPQAIAGDNDRAAVFFLATDSTLPGDPTGDDTGGVFAGTWFPYIATTCNGGQSWSVVRAGDVVQQGVVCTNGTTCPAGTRNLLDYNGIVVDRRGRAVAAHADGCTSGPCLTAVNGTKATPGGGLDKATILRQTSGSGLFAAFDTNATVPVGE
;
A
#
# COMPACT_ATOMS: atom_id res chain seq x y z
N MET A 1 33.24 77.01 -56.01
CA MET A 1 31.99 76.32 -56.40
C MET A 1 32.37 74.96 -57.00
N LYS A 2 31.67 73.87 -56.63
CA LYS A 2 32.09 72.44 -56.65
C LYS A 2 33.00 72.03 -55.47
N ASN A 3 32.42 71.90 -54.25
CA ASN A 3 32.91 70.98 -53.20
C ASN A 3 32.02 70.93 -51.92
N ILE A 4 30.73 71.29 -51.99
CA ILE A 4 29.82 71.27 -50.82
C ILE A 4 28.60 70.34 -50.99
N PHE A 5 28.47 69.64 -52.13
CA PHE A 5 27.30 68.77 -52.39
C PHE A 5 27.52 67.26 -52.18
N ILE A 6 28.72 66.80 -51.82
CA ILE A 6 29.03 65.36 -51.65
C ILE A 6 29.09 64.90 -50.17
N ARG A 7 28.93 65.80 -49.19
CA ARG A 7 28.95 65.43 -47.76
C ARG A 7 27.59 65.20 -47.12
N LEU A 8 26.48 65.47 -47.80
CA LEU A 8 25.13 65.35 -47.22
C LEU A 8 24.37 64.07 -47.61
N LEU A 9 24.85 63.27 -48.57
CA LEU A 9 24.20 61.99 -48.94
C LEU A 9 24.81 60.73 -48.32
N THR A 10 26.01 60.80 -47.71
CA THR A 10 26.67 59.63 -47.09
C THR A 10 26.42 59.49 -45.59
N GLN A 11 25.77 60.47 -44.95
CA GLN A 11 25.43 60.39 -43.52
C GLN A 11 24.00 59.92 -43.23
N ARG A 12 23.08 59.99 -44.20
CA ARG A 12 21.68 59.54 -43.99
C ARG A 12 21.44 58.05 -44.23
N THR A 13 22.31 57.33 -44.93
CA THR A 13 22.19 55.87 -45.14
C THR A 13 22.89 55.02 -44.09
N ARG A 14 23.80 55.60 -43.29
CA ARG A 14 24.46 54.90 -42.17
C ARG A 14 23.70 54.95 -40.86
N GLN A 15 22.86 55.97 -40.63
CA GLN A 15 22.04 56.02 -39.41
C GLN A 15 20.76 55.19 -39.52
N THR A 16 20.07 55.16 -40.67
CA THR A 16 18.87 54.32 -40.84
C THR A 16 19.19 52.82 -40.83
N SER A 17 20.36 52.40 -41.32
CA SER A 17 20.79 50.99 -41.27
C SER A 17 21.19 50.53 -39.86
N ALA A 18 21.75 51.42 -39.03
CA ALA A 18 22.14 51.08 -37.66
C ALA A 18 20.92 50.98 -36.71
N TYR A 19 19.88 51.80 -36.91
CA TYR A 19 18.65 51.71 -36.13
C TYR A 19 17.73 50.56 -36.58
N LEU A 20 17.69 50.20 -37.87
CA LEU A 20 16.98 49.00 -38.31
C LEU A 20 17.69 47.70 -37.88
N PHE A 21 19.02 47.64 -37.90
CA PHE A 21 19.73 46.47 -37.37
C PHE A 21 19.65 46.37 -35.85
N ALA A 22 19.70 47.49 -35.10
CA ALA A 22 19.51 47.44 -33.64
C ALA A 22 18.06 47.09 -33.25
N ALA A 23 17.05 47.57 -34.00
CA ALA A 23 15.65 47.22 -33.75
C ALA A 23 15.32 45.78 -34.17
N LEU A 24 15.91 45.25 -35.25
CA LEU A 24 15.78 43.84 -35.63
C LEU A 24 16.61 42.91 -34.73
N PHE A 25 17.73 43.36 -34.16
CA PHE A 25 18.51 42.59 -33.19
C PHE A 25 17.85 42.59 -31.81
N PHE A 26 17.24 43.70 -31.37
CA PHE A 26 16.41 43.73 -30.15
C PHE A 26 15.06 43.00 -30.34
N ALA A 27 14.44 43.04 -31.52
CA ALA A 27 13.23 42.26 -31.81
C ALA A 27 13.52 40.77 -32.01
N ALA A 28 14.69 40.39 -32.54
CA ALA A 28 15.12 38.99 -32.65
C ALA A 28 15.60 38.40 -31.31
N ILE A 29 16.12 39.22 -30.39
CA ILE A 29 16.45 38.79 -29.02
C ILE A 29 15.17 38.65 -28.15
N PHE A 30 14.08 39.34 -28.50
CA PHE A 30 12.77 39.16 -27.85
C PHE A 30 11.85 38.13 -28.54
N ALA A 31 12.19 37.63 -29.73
CA ALA A 31 11.38 36.67 -30.48
C ALA A 31 11.85 35.20 -30.40
N PHE A 32 12.86 34.90 -29.58
CA PHE A 32 13.30 33.53 -29.27
C PHE A 32 13.50 33.31 -27.76
N ALA A 33 12.67 33.94 -26.92
CA ALA A 33 12.34 33.32 -25.65
C ALA A 33 11.23 32.30 -25.96
N PRO A 34 11.41 30.99 -25.74
CA PRO A 34 10.25 30.15 -25.52
C PRO A 34 9.57 30.71 -24.26
N THR A 35 8.51 31.51 -24.43
CA THR A 35 7.55 31.73 -23.36
C THR A 35 6.73 30.45 -23.21
N SER A 36 7.40 29.44 -22.64
CA SER A 36 6.81 28.19 -22.18
C SER A 36 7.56 27.81 -20.90
N ALA A 37 7.39 28.59 -19.85
CA ALA A 37 7.97 28.28 -18.55
C ALA A 37 6.98 28.70 -17.46
N PHE A 38 5.86 27.97 -17.39
CA PHE A 38 5.10 27.91 -16.15
C PHE A 38 5.87 26.96 -15.24
N ALA A 39 6.48 27.56 -14.23
CA ALA A 39 7.11 26.84 -13.14
C ALA A 39 6.51 27.40 -11.86
N SER A 40 6.40 26.54 -10.86
CA SER A 40 6.06 26.88 -9.49
C SER A 40 6.77 28.16 -9.02
N ASN A 41 6.23 28.81 -7.99
CA ASN A 41 6.81 30.00 -7.37
C ASN A 41 7.18 29.71 -5.90
N PRO A 42 8.46 29.67 -5.54
CA PRO A 42 9.62 29.71 -6.44
C PRO A 42 9.73 28.44 -7.31
N SER A 43 10.44 28.52 -8.44
CA SER A 43 10.53 27.42 -9.42
C SER A 43 11.56 26.35 -9.07
N SER A 44 12.37 26.62 -8.05
CA SER A 44 13.42 25.71 -7.60
C SER A 44 13.82 25.99 -6.17
N GLY A 45 14.52 25.03 -5.58
CA GLY A 45 15.03 25.14 -4.21
C GLY A 45 16.04 24.07 -3.84
N THR A 46 16.71 24.24 -2.70
CA THR A 46 17.62 23.24 -2.13
C THR A 46 17.15 22.79 -0.76
N VAL A 47 17.23 21.47 -0.51
CA VAL A 47 17.10 20.87 0.81
C VAL A 47 18.43 20.26 1.24
N ASN A 48 18.82 20.50 2.49
CA ASN A 48 20.07 20.04 3.06
C ASN A 48 19.87 18.86 4.01
N PRO A 49 20.89 17.99 4.20
CA PRO A 49 20.80 16.84 5.12
C PRO A 49 20.49 17.19 6.59
N ASN A 50 20.61 18.45 6.99
CA ASN A 50 20.25 18.96 8.31
C ASN A 50 18.80 19.48 8.39
N GLY A 51 18.00 19.28 7.34
CA GLY A 51 16.60 19.70 7.27
C GLY A 51 16.39 21.18 6.94
N THR A 52 17.43 21.94 6.56
CA THR A 52 17.26 23.34 6.16
C THR A 52 16.89 23.47 4.68
N PHE A 53 15.99 24.41 4.40
CA PHE A 53 15.53 24.74 3.05
C PHE A 53 16.03 26.13 2.64
N THR A 54 16.37 26.31 1.37
CA THR A 54 16.74 27.61 0.79
C THR A 54 15.68 28.18 -0.17
N PHE A 55 14.43 27.76 0.00
CA PHE A 55 13.30 28.15 -0.85
C PHE A 55 12.00 28.32 -0.08
N GLY A 56 11.07 29.04 -0.70
CA GLY A 56 9.79 29.47 -0.15
C GLY A 56 9.86 30.85 0.51
N THR A 57 8.72 31.51 0.64
CA THR A 57 8.58 32.87 1.19
C THR A 57 9.09 33.01 2.64
N LEU A 58 9.39 31.90 3.32
CA LEU A 58 9.91 31.84 4.70
C LEU A 58 11.00 30.75 4.92
N ASN A 59 11.70 30.25 3.88
CA ASN A 59 12.63 29.10 4.01
C ASN A 59 11.99 27.86 4.67
N ASN A 60 10.68 27.69 4.52
CA ASN A 60 9.91 26.66 5.22
C ASN A 60 9.50 25.49 4.31
N GLY A 61 10.25 25.28 3.22
CA GLY A 61 10.01 24.18 2.28
C GLY A 61 8.74 24.33 1.43
N ARG A 62 8.14 25.52 1.34
CA ARG A 62 6.86 25.74 0.65
C ARG A 62 7.04 26.42 -0.72
N TYR A 63 6.22 26.04 -1.68
CA TYR A 63 6.09 26.70 -2.98
C TYR A 63 4.63 26.70 -3.42
N ALA A 64 4.26 27.62 -4.29
CA ALA A 64 2.94 27.66 -4.91
C ALA A 64 3.04 27.19 -6.35
N GLY A 65 2.07 26.42 -6.82
CA GLY A 65 1.97 26.09 -8.23
C GLY A 65 0.58 26.31 -8.78
N THR A 66 0.48 26.43 -10.09
CA THR A 66 -0.77 26.81 -10.77
C THR A 66 -1.20 25.68 -11.68
N GLY A 67 -2.38 25.12 -11.40
CA GLY A 67 -3.02 24.17 -12.30
C GLY A 67 -3.38 24.76 -13.64
N MET A 68 -3.39 23.92 -14.67
CA MET A 68 -3.66 24.35 -16.04
C MET A 68 -5.06 23.94 -16.48
N ASN A 69 -5.67 24.70 -17.38
CA ASN A 69 -7.08 24.48 -17.75
C ASN A 69 -7.29 23.35 -18.78
N SER A 70 -6.22 22.88 -19.43
CA SER A 70 -6.26 21.66 -20.23
C SER A 70 -5.89 20.50 -19.31
N GLY A 71 -6.81 19.60 -18.99
CA GLY A 71 -6.46 18.37 -18.26
C GLY A 71 -5.43 17.52 -19.01
N ALA A 72 -4.79 16.61 -18.30
CA ALA A 72 -3.80 15.64 -18.76
C ALA A 72 -4.38 14.22 -18.67
N PRO A 73 -5.38 13.85 -19.51
CA PRO A 73 -6.05 12.56 -19.42
C PRO A 73 -5.14 11.35 -19.68
N ASN A 74 -3.95 11.54 -20.27
CA ASN A 74 -2.94 10.50 -20.45
C ASN A 74 -1.77 10.66 -19.46
N GLY A 75 -1.99 11.38 -18.35
CA GLY A 75 -1.01 11.61 -17.30
C GLY A 75 0.24 12.36 -17.78
N GLU A 76 1.41 11.94 -17.30
CA GLU A 76 2.69 12.63 -17.54
C GLU A 76 3.07 12.74 -19.03
N VAL A 77 2.59 11.83 -19.87
CA VAL A 77 2.86 11.86 -21.31
C VAL A 77 2.33 13.15 -21.93
N ASP A 78 1.20 13.67 -21.43
CA ASP A 78 0.62 14.92 -21.92
C ASP A 78 1.48 16.14 -21.54
N CYS A 79 2.28 16.06 -20.47
CA CYS A 79 3.20 17.13 -20.05
C CYS A 79 4.30 17.40 -21.08
N THR A 80 4.60 16.44 -21.95
CA THR A 80 5.69 16.56 -22.94
C THR A 80 5.19 16.62 -24.38
N THR A 81 3.92 16.25 -24.62
CA THR A 81 3.36 16.09 -25.96
C THR A 81 2.27 17.11 -26.30
N LEU A 82 1.60 17.71 -25.31
CA LEU A 82 0.55 18.70 -25.58
C LEU A 82 1.11 20.12 -25.73
N PRO A 83 0.60 20.91 -26.70
CA PRO A 83 1.06 22.27 -26.96
C PRO A 83 0.72 23.27 -25.84
N THR A 84 -0.22 22.94 -24.96
CA THR A 84 -0.63 23.77 -23.82
C THR A 84 0.04 23.37 -22.50
N MET A 85 0.93 22.35 -22.50
CA MET A 85 1.60 21.72 -21.35
C MET A 85 0.76 21.70 -20.05
N PRO A 86 -0.02 20.66 -19.76
CA PRO A 86 -0.97 20.65 -18.64
C PRO A 86 -0.35 20.53 -17.23
N CYS A 87 0.98 20.67 -17.09
CA CYS A 87 1.72 20.30 -15.88
C CYS A 87 2.66 21.40 -15.39
N ASP A 88 2.76 21.56 -14.07
CA ASP A 88 3.61 22.57 -13.43
C ASP A 88 4.82 21.90 -12.75
N GLY A 89 5.98 22.56 -12.81
CA GLY A 89 7.25 21.98 -12.39
C GLY A 89 7.93 22.72 -11.23
N PHE A 90 8.53 21.97 -10.32
CA PHE A 90 9.47 22.46 -9.30
C PHE A 90 10.79 21.67 -9.36
N VAL A 91 11.93 22.38 -9.39
CA VAL A 91 13.25 21.75 -9.39
C VAL A 91 13.82 21.70 -7.97
N LEU A 92 13.86 20.50 -7.39
CA LEU A 92 14.48 20.27 -6.08
C LEU A 92 15.94 19.86 -6.24
N THR A 93 16.84 20.56 -5.55
CA THR A 93 18.24 20.13 -5.35
C THR A 93 18.38 19.50 -3.97
N VAL A 94 18.72 18.22 -3.92
CA VAL A 94 19.09 17.52 -2.69
C VAL A 94 20.60 17.63 -2.52
N SER A 95 21.06 18.41 -1.53
CA SER A 95 22.49 18.64 -1.32
C SER A 95 23.16 17.49 -0.53
N GLY A 96 24.49 17.51 -0.46
CA GLY A 96 25.27 16.46 0.21
C GLY A 96 25.41 15.19 -0.61
N THR A 97 25.86 14.12 0.05
CA THR A 97 26.08 12.78 -0.53
C THR A 97 25.02 11.80 -0.05
N PRO A 98 24.79 10.67 -0.74
CA PRO A 98 23.86 9.64 -0.28
C PRO A 98 24.13 9.17 1.17
N ALA A 99 25.40 9.18 1.60
CA ALA A 99 25.79 8.83 2.96
C ALA A 99 25.25 9.82 4.02
N ASP A 100 25.14 11.11 3.70
CA ASP A 100 24.63 12.15 4.61
C ASP A 100 23.13 12.01 4.89
N TRP A 101 22.42 11.28 4.02
CA TRP A 101 20.98 11.03 4.06
C TRP A 101 20.60 9.66 4.63
N VAL A 102 21.58 8.85 5.04
CA VAL A 102 21.31 7.58 5.72
C VAL A 102 20.47 7.86 6.97
N GLY A 103 19.27 7.26 7.01
CA GLY A 103 18.31 7.45 8.11
C GLY A 103 17.46 8.70 8.01
N LYS A 104 17.34 9.28 6.82
CA LYS A 104 16.54 10.46 6.57
C LYS A 104 15.74 10.26 5.30
N THR A 105 14.54 10.79 5.28
CA THR A 105 13.69 10.83 4.09
C THR A 105 13.26 12.26 3.79
N ILE A 106 12.92 12.51 2.54
CA ILE A 106 12.35 13.77 2.07
C ILE A 106 10.93 13.46 1.62
N ASN A 107 9.93 14.11 2.20
CA ASN A 107 8.57 14.05 1.70
C ASN A 107 8.31 15.28 0.82
N VAL A 108 7.86 15.03 -0.40
CA VAL A 108 7.36 16.02 -1.36
C VAL A 108 5.85 15.88 -1.37
N ARG A 109 5.12 16.95 -1.08
CA ARG A 109 3.65 16.96 -1.10
C ARG A 109 3.14 18.12 -1.93
N ILE A 110 2.09 17.91 -2.70
CA ILE A 110 1.24 18.97 -3.26
C ILE A 110 -0.16 18.82 -2.67
N ALA A 111 -0.84 19.93 -2.43
CA ALA A 111 -2.22 19.92 -1.92
C ALA A 111 -3.03 21.06 -2.53
N TRP A 112 -4.34 20.87 -2.65
CA TRP A 112 -5.25 21.83 -3.27
C TRP A 112 -6.55 21.99 -2.46
N PRO A 113 -7.31 23.09 -2.64
CA PRO A 113 -8.48 23.35 -1.80
C PRO A 113 -9.78 22.72 -2.30
N VAL A 114 -9.85 22.30 -3.56
CA VAL A 114 -11.11 21.91 -4.22
C VAL A 114 -11.13 20.40 -4.50
N PRO A 115 -11.95 19.60 -3.79
CA PRO A 115 -12.01 18.14 -3.99
C PRO A 115 -12.47 17.68 -5.37
N ALA A 116 -13.09 18.57 -6.16
CA ALA A 116 -13.44 18.29 -7.55
C ALA A 116 -12.23 18.39 -8.51
N THR A 117 -11.13 19.01 -8.08
CA THR A 117 -9.86 19.03 -8.81
C THR A 117 -9.06 17.78 -8.46
N ASP A 118 -8.36 17.25 -9.44
CA ASP A 118 -7.51 16.07 -9.29
C ASP A 118 -6.13 16.38 -9.88
N TYR A 119 -5.08 16.11 -9.10
CA TYR A 119 -3.71 16.23 -9.53
C TYR A 119 -2.99 14.91 -9.30
N ASP A 120 -2.13 14.54 -10.24
CA ASP A 120 -1.08 13.55 -10.00
C ASP A 120 0.25 14.26 -9.70
N LEU A 121 1.15 13.55 -9.05
CA LEU A 121 2.49 13.96 -8.71
C LEU A 121 3.49 12.92 -9.18
N THR A 122 4.40 13.31 -10.06
CA THR A 122 5.55 12.49 -10.44
C THR A 122 6.85 13.19 -10.04
N VAL A 123 7.86 12.40 -9.66
CA VAL A 123 9.18 12.90 -9.27
C VAL A 123 10.24 12.15 -10.06
N HIS A 124 11.01 12.87 -10.87
CA HIS A 124 12.13 12.34 -11.64
C HIS A 124 13.46 12.60 -10.96
N LYS A 125 14.40 11.65 -11.09
CA LYS A 125 15.79 11.84 -10.68
C LYS A 125 16.59 12.61 -11.73
N GLY A 126 16.30 13.88 -11.89
CA GLY A 126 16.96 14.76 -12.86
C GLY A 126 15.95 15.69 -13.52
N THR A 127 15.63 15.41 -14.79
CA THR A 127 14.73 16.16 -15.67
C THR A 127 13.53 15.31 -16.10
N LEU A 128 12.44 15.98 -16.50
CA LEU A 128 11.16 15.35 -16.87
C LEU A 128 11.23 14.34 -18.03
N ILE A 129 12.16 14.53 -18.98
CA ILE A 129 12.09 13.83 -20.28
C ILE A 129 12.95 12.56 -20.32
N THR A 130 14.17 12.62 -19.79
CA THR A 130 15.17 11.56 -20.01
C THR A 130 15.50 10.76 -18.75
N ASP A 131 15.17 11.30 -17.59
CA ASP A 131 15.59 10.71 -16.32
C ASP A 131 14.49 9.86 -15.69
N PRO A 132 14.84 8.82 -14.92
CA PRO A 132 13.87 7.87 -14.39
C PRO A 132 12.94 8.53 -13.36
N VAL A 133 11.68 8.13 -13.38
CA VAL A 133 10.72 8.38 -12.29
C VAL A 133 11.19 7.60 -11.07
N VAL A 134 11.29 8.29 -9.92
CA VAL A 134 11.70 7.74 -8.63
C VAL A 134 10.62 7.85 -7.56
N GLY A 135 9.47 8.40 -7.93
CA GLY A 135 8.25 8.36 -7.13
C GLY A 135 7.08 8.95 -7.90
N THR A 136 5.89 8.41 -7.65
CA THR A 136 4.64 8.85 -8.24
C THR A 136 3.52 8.69 -7.22
N SER A 137 2.53 9.55 -7.29
CA SER A 137 1.31 9.53 -6.48
C SER A 137 0.17 10.09 -7.34
N GLY A 138 -0.91 9.33 -7.48
CA GLY A 138 -2.10 9.73 -8.24
C GLY A 138 -3.34 9.09 -7.62
N LYS A 139 -3.88 9.75 -6.59
CA LYS A 139 -4.99 9.22 -5.81
C LYS A 139 -6.29 9.56 -6.52
N ALA A 140 -6.82 8.60 -7.27
CA ALA A 140 -8.03 8.72 -8.08
C ALA A 140 -9.36 8.86 -7.28
N ASN A 141 -9.37 9.49 -6.09
CA ASN A 141 -10.58 9.68 -5.29
C ASN A 141 -10.94 11.16 -5.10
N THR A 142 -12.23 11.45 -5.04
CA THR A 142 -12.77 12.83 -4.97
C THR A 142 -12.73 13.45 -3.58
N THR A 143 -12.06 12.81 -2.62
CA THR A 143 -12.00 13.23 -1.21
C THR A 143 -10.59 13.66 -0.80
N ASP A 144 -9.57 13.04 -1.38
CA ASP A 144 -8.18 13.39 -1.18
C ASP A 144 -7.87 14.63 -2.00
N THR A 145 -7.28 15.60 -1.34
CA THR A 145 -6.91 16.90 -1.93
C THR A 145 -5.41 17.11 -1.87
N PHE A 146 -4.65 16.01 -1.96
CA PHE A 146 -3.20 16.03 -1.89
C PHE A 146 -2.57 14.79 -2.53
N GLU A 147 -1.40 15.01 -3.11
CA GLU A 147 -0.47 13.95 -3.51
C GLU A 147 0.84 14.08 -2.76
N ASP A 148 1.48 12.96 -2.49
CA ASP A 148 2.77 12.96 -1.82
C ASP A 148 3.68 11.79 -2.21
N VAL A 149 4.97 12.09 -2.28
CA VAL A 149 6.04 11.14 -2.59
C VAL A 149 7.10 11.26 -1.50
N THR A 150 7.49 10.15 -0.89
CA THR A 150 8.64 10.11 0.01
C THR A 150 9.86 9.53 -0.70
N LEU A 151 10.93 10.32 -0.73
CA LEU A 151 12.22 9.99 -1.30
C LEU A 151 13.18 9.54 -0.21
N ASP A 152 13.99 8.54 -0.53
CA ASP A 152 15.13 8.08 0.26
C ASP A 152 16.43 8.41 -0.47
N PRO A 153 17.06 9.57 -0.24
CA PRO A 153 18.24 9.97 -1.02
C PRO A 153 19.46 9.06 -0.83
N ALA A 154 19.49 8.26 0.24
CA ALA A 154 20.51 7.23 0.40
C ALA A 154 20.35 6.09 -0.63
N SER A 155 19.12 5.86 -1.12
CA SER A 155 18.80 4.85 -2.12
C SER A 155 18.67 5.42 -3.54
N VAL A 156 18.01 6.58 -3.71
CA VAL A 156 17.76 7.19 -5.04
C VAL A 156 18.81 8.24 -5.44
N GLY A 157 19.78 8.54 -4.56
CA GLY A 157 20.86 9.48 -4.79
C GLY A 157 20.54 10.94 -4.43
N THR A 158 21.56 11.80 -4.46
CA THR A 158 21.46 13.24 -4.22
C THR A 158 21.64 14.04 -5.53
N GLY A 159 21.46 15.35 -5.52
CA GLY A 159 21.49 16.21 -6.70
C GLY A 159 20.10 16.66 -7.15
N GLN A 160 19.91 16.87 -8.46
CA GLN A 160 18.67 17.40 -9.00
C GLN A 160 17.55 16.34 -9.03
N PHE A 161 16.33 16.80 -8.77
CA PHE A 161 15.06 16.12 -8.95
C PHE A 161 14.06 17.09 -9.59
N PHE A 162 13.23 16.58 -10.50
CA PHE A 162 12.13 17.33 -11.10
C PHE A 162 10.82 16.84 -10.51
N ILE A 163 10.11 17.73 -9.83
CA ILE A 163 8.79 17.47 -9.25
C ILE A 163 7.76 18.02 -10.21
N ASN A 164 6.90 17.17 -10.73
CA ASN A 164 5.93 17.47 -11.76
C ASN A 164 4.52 17.28 -11.19
N ALA A 165 3.74 18.37 -11.11
CA ALA A 165 2.35 18.35 -10.72
C ALA A 165 1.49 18.34 -11.99
N ILE A 166 0.70 17.29 -12.16
CA ILE A 166 -0.04 16.98 -13.38
C ILE A 166 -1.52 17.21 -13.09
N TYR A 167 -2.17 18.12 -13.79
CA TYR A 167 -3.62 18.27 -13.64
C TYR A 167 -4.34 17.16 -14.43
N TYR A 168 -4.68 16.04 -13.79
CA TYR A 168 -5.17 14.83 -14.45
C TYR A 168 -6.56 15.06 -15.10
N ALA A 169 -7.63 15.17 -14.31
CA ALA A 169 -8.94 15.64 -14.78
C ALA A 169 -9.93 15.90 -13.63
N GLY A 170 -10.47 17.11 -13.55
CA GLY A 170 -11.45 17.47 -12.51
C GLY A 170 -12.60 18.36 -13.00
N GLY A 171 -13.25 18.03 -14.13
CA GLY A 171 -14.53 18.62 -14.57
C GLY A 171 -14.67 20.16 -14.61
N GLY A 172 -13.58 20.92 -14.43
CA GLY A 172 -13.58 22.33 -14.05
C GLY A 172 -12.23 23.02 -14.23
N THR A 173 -12.13 24.28 -13.84
CA THR A 173 -10.91 25.10 -13.92
C THR A 173 -9.95 24.67 -12.81
N ALA A 174 -8.71 24.33 -13.17
CA ALA A 174 -7.72 23.89 -12.18
C ALA A 174 -7.41 25.02 -11.18
N ASN A 175 -7.36 24.68 -9.90
CA ASN A 175 -7.09 25.64 -8.82
C ASN A 175 -5.61 25.64 -8.42
N GLN A 176 -5.11 26.76 -7.89
CA GLN A 176 -3.76 26.83 -7.34
C GLN A 176 -3.51 25.74 -6.28
N TYR A 177 -2.39 25.04 -6.39
CA TYR A 177 -1.94 24.07 -5.39
C TYR A 177 -0.79 24.64 -4.55
N GLU A 178 -0.64 24.12 -3.34
CA GLU A 178 0.48 24.39 -2.45
C GLU A 178 1.41 23.17 -2.40
N GLY A 179 2.68 23.38 -2.73
CA GLY A 179 3.75 22.41 -2.57
C GLY A 179 4.46 22.57 -1.22
N ILE A 180 4.73 21.46 -0.54
CA ILE A 180 5.43 21.41 0.75
C ILE A 180 6.48 20.29 0.70
N ILE A 181 7.71 20.62 1.04
CA ILE A 181 8.81 19.67 1.16
C ILE A 181 9.26 19.63 2.61
N THR A 182 9.31 18.43 3.18
CA THR A 182 9.72 18.19 4.57
C THR A 182 10.77 17.10 4.66
N THR A 183 11.50 17.04 5.77
CA THR A 183 12.45 15.96 6.08
C THR A 183 12.02 15.22 7.34
N ALA A 184 12.12 13.89 7.33
CA ALA A 184 11.87 13.06 8.50
C ALA A 184 13.08 12.19 8.84
N SER A 185 13.24 11.86 10.12
CA SER A 185 14.18 10.83 10.54
C SER A 185 13.56 9.45 10.34
N ARG A 186 14.36 8.50 9.88
CA ARG A 186 14.01 7.09 9.72
C ARG A 186 15.07 6.23 10.43
N ALA A 187 14.63 5.26 11.21
CA ALA A 187 15.57 4.38 11.91
C ALA A 187 16.45 3.63 10.89
N VAL A 188 17.77 3.73 11.02
CA VAL A 188 18.72 2.96 10.21
C VAL A 188 19.09 1.73 11.01
N PHE A 189 18.97 0.58 10.37
CA PHE A 189 19.31 -0.66 11.01
C PHE A 189 19.97 -1.60 10.01
N THR A 190 21.20 -2.03 10.34
CA THR A 190 21.89 -3.09 9.61
C THR A 190 21.51 -4.42 10.25
N ALA A 191 20.71 -5.20 9.54
CA ALA A 191 20.25 -6.48 10.06
C ALA A 191 21.41 -7.49 10.20
N PRO A 192 21.51 -8.20 11.34
CA PRO A 192 22.32 -9.40 11.39
C PRO A 192 21.75 -10.48 10.45
N ALA A 193 22.53 -11.54 10.25
CA ALA A 193 22.03 -12.73 9.54
C ALA A 193 20.78 -13.29 10.24
N SER A 194 19.86 -13.85 9.46
CA SER A 194 18.65 -14.44 9.99
C SER A 194 18.95 -15.57 10.97
N THR A 195 18.22 -15.59 12.09
CA THR A 195 18.26 -16.68 13.06
C THR A 195 17.26 -17.79 12.75
N CYS A 196 16.35 -17.58 11.79
CA CYS A 196 15.39 -18.60 11.39
C CYS A 196 16.05 -19.69 10.54
N VAL A 197 15.63 -20.94 10.73
CA VAL A 197 15.79 -21.96 9.70
C VAL A 197 14.87 -21.58 8.55
N MET A 198 15.43 -21.40 7.35
CA MET A 198 14.70 -20.92 6.18
C MET A 198 13.42 -21.75 5.93
N PRO A 199 12.23 -21.12 5.95
CA PRO A 199 10.99 -21.83 5.71
C PRO A 199 10.83 -22.18 4.23
N THR A 200 10.16 -23.30 3.96
CA THR A 200 9.73 -23.68 2.61
C THR A 200 8.22 -23.71 2.54
N TYR A 201 7.68 -23.44 1.36
CA TYR A 201 6.24 -23.39 1.12
C TYR A 201 5.86 -24.30 -0.05
N LYS A 202 4.60 -24.76 -0.03
CA LYS A 202 3.96 -25.42 -1.17
C LYS A 202 2.68 -24.69 -1.51
N ALA A 203 2.47 -24.45 -2.80
CA ALA A 203 1.23 -23.90 -3.35
C ALA A 203 0.17 -25.00 -3.52
N PHE A 204 -1.07 -24.67 -3.20
CA PHE A 204 -2.25 -25.50 -3.35
C PHE A 204 -3.35 -24.71 -4.05
N GLN A 205 -3.95 -25.31 -5.06
CA GLN A 205 -5.06 -24.72 -5.81
C GLN A 205 -6.22 -25.74 -5.86
N PRO A 206 -7.48 -25.26 -5.88
CA PRO A 206 -8.61 -26.11 -6.15
C PRO A 206 -8.60 -26.59 -7.62
N ASP A 207 -9.44 -27.59 -7.92
CA ASP A 207 -9.70 -27.98 -9.31
C ASP A 207 -10.30 -26.84 -10.14
N ALA A 208 -10.44 -27.06 -11.45
CA ALA A 208 -10.92 -26.04 -12.40
C ALA A 208 -12.31 -25.45 -12.08
N THR A 209 -13.14 -26.12 -11.28
CA THR A 209 -14.54 -25.72 -11.03
C THR A 209 -14.71 -24.78 -9.83
N LEU A 210 -13.72 -24.68 -8.97
CA LEU A 210 -13.78 -23.90 -7.72
C LEU A 210 -12.73 -22.78 -7.70
N GLY A 211 -12.96 -21.70 -6.96
CA GLY A 211 -11.97 -20.67 -6.70
C GLY A 211 -11.55 -19.87 -7.93
N ASN A 212 -12.44 -19.66 -8.90
CA ASN A 212 -12.19 -18.75 -10.02
C ASN A 212 -12.76 -17.36 -9.69
N ASN A 213 -12.17 -16.29 -10.25
CA ASN A 213 -12.44 -14.88 -9.95
C ASN A 213 -12.23 -14.54 -8.46
N ALA A 214 -11.15 -15.06 -7.89
CA ALA A 214 -10.87 -14.99 -6.46
C ALA A 214 -9.94 -13.81 -6.10
N GLY A 215 -10.13 -12.66 -6.75
CA GLY A 215 -9.22 -11.51 -6.79
C GLY A 215 -8.97 -10.80 -5.45
N GLU A 216 -9.79 -11.04 -4.43
CA GLU A 216 -9.72 -10.38 -3.11
C GLU A 216 -9.88 -11.42 -1.99
N PRO A 217 -8.82 -12.19 -1.70
CA PRO A 217 -8.92 -13.27 -0.73
C PRO A 217 -8.69 -12.87 0.71
N SER A 218 -9.57 -13.39 1.56
CA SER A 218 -9.35 -13.50 3.01
C SER A 218 -9.27 -14.97 3.43
N ILE A 219 -8.52 -15.24 4.50
CA ILE A 219 -8.23 -16.60 4.97
C ILE A 219 -8.36 -16.68 6.48
N GLY A 220 -8.91 -17.80 6.96
CA GLY A 220 -9.04 -18.13 8.37
C GLY A 220 -8.62 -19.58 8.63
N VAL A 221 -8.17 -19.88 9.85
CA VAL A 221 -7.82 -21.25 10.26
C VAL A 221 -8.45 -21.59 11.59
N ASN A 222 -9.16 -22.72 11.64
CA ASN A 222 -9.76 -23.23 12.86
C ASN A 222 -8.75 -24.19 13.53
N TRP A 223 -8.21 -23.85 14.70
CA TRP A 223 -7.23 -24.72 15.37
C TRP A 223 -7.84 -26.00 15.95
N ASN A 224 -9.16 -26.04 16.14
CA ASN A 224 -9.84 -27.22 16.68
C ASN A 224 -9.96 -28.35 15.65
N THR A 225 -10.10 -28.00 14.37
CA THR A 225 -10.24 -28.97 13.27
C THR A 225 -9.02 -29.04 12.35
N GLY A 226 -8.20 -27.99 12.35
CA GLY A 226 -7.10 -27.80 11.40
C GLY A 226 -7.56 -27.40 9.99
N ASN A 227 -8.86 -27.20 9.77
CA ASN A 227 -9.38 -26.74 8.49
C ASN A 227 -9.03 -25.26 8.28
N VAL A 228 -8.79 -24.92 7.02
CA VAL A 228 -8.62 -23.55 6.55
C VAL A 228 -9.85 -23.15 5.76
N LEU A 229 -10.31 -21.92 5.97
CA LEU A 229 -11.35 -21.30 5.17
C LEU A 229 -10.73 -20.21 4.31
N TYR A 230 -11.13 -20.15 3.05
CA TYR A 230 -10.76 -19.13 2.07
C TYR A 230 -12.04 -18.49 1.58
N MET A 231 -12.08 -17.16 1.49
CA MET A 231 -13.23 -16.43 0.95
C MET A 231 -12.77 -15.44 -0.10
N SER A 232 -13.48 -15.41 -1.22
CA SER A 232 -13.41 -14.34 -2.21
C SER A 232 -14.72 -14.27 -2.98
N GLY A 233 -15.14 -13.05 -3.29
CA GLY A 233 -16.48 -12.79 -3.81
C GLY A 233 -17.55 -13.44 -2.91
N LEU A 234 -18.51 -14.11 -3.54
CA LEU A 234 -19.54 -14.88 -2.84
C LEU A 234 -19.11 -16.31 -2.47
N GLN A 235 -17.93 -16.76 -2.91
CA GLN A 235 -17.48 -18.12 -2.69
C GLN A 235 -16.64 -18.24 -1.42
N MET A 236 -17.03 -19.17 -0.57
CA MET A 236 -16.20 -19.62 0.55
C MET A 236 -15.83 -21.08 0.34
N LEU A 237 -14.53 -21.36 0.40
CA LEU A 237 -13.95 -22.68 0.29
C LEU A 237 -13.47 -23.15 1.66
N ARG A 238 -13.73 -24.42 1.97
CA ARG A 238 -13.10 -25.14 3.07
C ARG A 238 -11.99 -26.02 2.52
N ILE A 239 -10.84 -25.95 3.17
CA ILE A 239 -9.61 -26.63 2.79
C ILE A 239 -9.17 -27.53 3.94
N LYS A 240 -9.06 -28.82 3.64
CA LYS A 240 -8.46 -29.82 4.54
C LYS A 240 -7.12 -30.27 3.98
N PHE A 241 -6.05 -30.08 4.73
CA PHE A 241 -4.73 -30.60 4.37
C PHE A 241 -4.58 -32.05 4.81
N ASP A 242 -3.87 -32.83 3.99
CA ASP A 242 -3.47 -34.19 4.30
C ASP A 242 -1.93 -34.26 4.28
N ASP A 243 -1.36 -34.40 5.48
CA ASP A 243 0.08 -34.51 5.72
C ASP A 243 0.53 -35.98 5.91
N THR A 244 -0.30 -36.98 5.56
CA THR A 244 0.06 -38.42 5.67
C THR A 244 1.34 -38.77 4.90
N ASN A 245 1.62 -38.04 3.82
CA ASN A 245 2.92 -37.99 3.16
C ASN A 245 3.56 -36.60 3.33
N PRO A 246 4.42 -36.39 4.34
CA PRO A 246 5.01 -35.08 4.63
C PRO A 246 5.87 -34.50 3.51
N THR A 247 6.40 -35.34 2.60
CA THR A 247 7.19 -34.86 1.45
C THR A 247 6.32 -34.42 0.28
N ASN A 248 5.05 -34.83 0.27
CA ASN A 248 4.08 -34.43 -0.74
C ASN A 248 2.69 -34.25 -0.11
N PRO A 249 2.51 -33.24 0.76
CA PRO A 249 1.22 -32.98 1.37
C PRO A 249 0.18 -32.63 0.30
N THR A 250 -1.07 -33.00 0.51
CA THR A 250 -2.18 -32.70 -0.41
C THR A 250 -3.22 -31.82 0.28
N ALA A 251 -4.14 -31.25 -0.48
CA ALA A 251 -5.23 -30.43 0.04
C ALA A 251 -6.53 -30.76 -0.69
N LEU A 252 -7.61 -30.93 0.07
CA LEU A 252 -8.96 -31.08 -0.45
C LEU A 252 -9.70 -29.74 -0.30
N PHE A 253 -10.12 -29.17 -1.42
CA PHE A 253 -10.95 -27.97 -1.48
C PHE A 253 -12.42 -28.34 -1.69
N GLN A 254 -13.31 -27.73 -0.93
CA GLN A 254 -14.75 -27.94 -1.04
C GLN A 254 -15.49 -26.62 -0.87
N ASN A 255 -16.61 -26.42 -1.58
CA ASN A 255 -17.50 -25.31 -1.26
C ASN A 255 -18.03 -25.46 0.16
N SER A 256 -17.96 -24.38 0.92
CA SER A 256 -18.73 -24.26 2.15
C SER A 256 -20.21 -24.05 1.81
N THR A 257 -21.09 -24.62 2.63
CA THR A 257 -22.54 -24.42 2.53
C THR A 257 -23.00 -23.04 3.04
N LEU A 258 -22.09 -22.27 3.64
CA LEU A 258 -22.28 -20.87 4.01
C LEU A 258 -22.03 -19.88 2.87
N SER A 259 -21.56 -20.36 1.73
CA SER A 259 -21.63 -19.60 0.50
C SER A 259 -23.09 -19.68 0.00
N PRO A 260 -23.93 -18.62 0.12
CA PRO A 260 -23.69 -17.27 0.61
C PRO A 260 -24.41 -16.97 1.94
N THR A 261 -23.79 -16.18 2.83
CA THR A 261 -24.52 -15.20 3.67
C THR A 261 -25.65 -14.62 2.83
N ALA A 262 -26.88 -14.40 3.33
CA ALA A 262 -28.07 -14.05 2.53
C ALA A 262 -27.94 -12.95 1.43
N SER A 263 -26.80 -12.26 1.35
CA SER A 263 -26.36 -11.45 0.24
C SER A 263 -26.12 -12.21 -1.08
N THR A 264 -26.71 -11.68 -2.16
CA THR A 264 -26.36 -12.00 -3.54
C THR A 264 -25.39 -10.99 -4.16
N THR A 265 -24.88 -10.07 -3.34
CA THR A 265 -23.99 -8.96 -3.74
C THR A 265 -22.70 -9.04 -2.93
N SER A 266 -21.57 -8.81 -3.60
CA SER A 266 -20.24 -8.73 -2.98
C SER A 266 -19.53 -7.52 -3.59
N LEU A 267 -19.26 -6.51 -2.77
CA LEU A 267 -18.40 -5.39 -3.17
C LEU A 267 -16.97 -5.58 -2.63
N ASP A 268 -16.86 -6.01 -1.38
CA ASP A 268 -15.62 -6.29 -0.66
C ASP A 268 -15.92 -7.45 0.32
N PRO A 269 -15.43 -8.67 0.09
CA PRO A 269 -15.76 -9.87 0.87
C PRO A 269 -14.69 -10.19 1.94
N ILE A 270 -15.09 -10.23 3.22
CA ILE A 270 -14.15 -10.49 4.31
C ILE A 270 -14.46 -11.76 5.09
N LEU A 271 -13.43 -12.50 5.47
CA LEU A 271 -13.48 -13.65 6.36
C LEU A 271 -12.50 -13.47 7.51
N PHE A 272 -12.99 -13.66 8.72
CA PHE A 272 -12.17 -13.84 9.91
C PHE A 272 -12.48 -15.18 10.56
N THR A 273 -11.47 -15.91 11.02
CA THR A 273 -11.65 -17.03 11.93
C THR A 273 -10.93 -16.71 13.23
N ASP A 274 -11.64 -16.78 14.35
CA ASP A 274 -10.99 -16.81 15.65
C ASP A 274 -10.35 -18.19 15.82
N PRO A 275 -9.01 -18.27 15.79
CA PRO A 275 -8.33 -19.55 15.72
C PRO A 275 -8.53 -20.40 16.98
N VAL A 276 -8.72 -19.76 18.15
CA VAL A 276 -8.80 -20.45 19.45
C VAL A 276 -10.17 -21.06 19.66
N THR A 277 -11.23 -20.33 19.32
CA THR A 277 -12.62 -20.80 19.49
C THR A 277 -13.08 -21.63 18.28
N GLY A 278 -12.48 -21.40 17.12
CA GLY A 278 -12.83 -22.06 15.86
C GLY A 278 -14.01 -21.43 15.13
N ARG A 279 -14.59 -20.33 15.66
CA ARG A 279 -15.70 -19.64 14.98
C ARG A 279 -15.18 -18.80 13.83
N SER A 280 -15.85 -18.88 12.69
CA SER A 280 -15.57 -18.05 11.51
C SER A 280 -16.70 -17.08 11.22
N PHE A 281 -16.37 -15.94 10.64
CA PHE A 281 -17.24 -14.81 10.35
C PHE A 281 -17.06 -14.37 8.90
N PRO A 282 -17.80 -14.96 7.96
CA PRO A 282 -17.89 -14.45 6.60
C PRO A 282 -18.77 -13.18 6.57
N GLY A 283 -18.30 -12.17 5.86
CA GLY A 283 -18.93 -10.87 5.69
C GLY A 283 -18.93 -10.40 4.24
N GLN A 284 -19.92 -9.58 3.88
CA GLN A 284 -20.16 -9.02 2.56
C GLN A 284 -20.52 -7.54 2.66
N LEU A 285 -19.75 -6.70 1.98
CA LEU A 285 -20.13 -5.32 1.75
C LEU A 285 -21.19 -5.28 0.64
N THR A 286 -22.33 -4.61 0.90
CA THR A 286 -23.51 -4.70 0.01
C THR A 286 -23.96 -3.37 -0.60
N GLY A 287 -23.23 -2.26 -0.38
CA GLY A 287 -23.62 -0.91 -0.83
C GLY A 287 -24.78 -0.29 -0.02
N GLY A 288 -25.24 -1.02 0.99
CA GLY A 288 -26.03 -0.60 2.16
C GLY A 288 -25.47 -1.36 3.37
N PRO A 289 -26.21 -1.55 4.47
CA PRO A 289 -25.70 -2.28 5.65
C PRO A 289 -25.02 -3.60 5.26
N SER A 290 -23.80 -3.83 5.77
CA SER A 290 -23.05 -5.04 5.45
C SER A 290 -23.78 -6.26 5.98
N SER A 291 -23.61 -7.38 5.27
CA SER A 291 -24.18 -8.67 5.68
C SER A 291 -23.06 -9.53 6.24
N ALA A 292 -23.31 -10.22 7.34
CA ALA A 292 -22.39 -11.21 7.86
C ALA A 292 -23.15 -12.37 8.50
N ALA A 293 -22.48 -13.50 8.66
CA ALA A 293 -22.93 -14.64 9.45
C ALA A 293 -21.76 -15.15 10.30
N TYR A 294 -21.96 -16.23 11.04
CA TYR A 294 -20.86 -16.98 11.63
C TYR A 294 -20.95 -18.48 11.35
N THR A 295 -19.98 -19.26 11.83
CA THR A 295 -20.04 -20.72 11.85
C THR A 295 -19.09 -21.28 12.87
N ASP A 296 -19.54 -22.34 13.54
CA ASP A 296 -18.76 -23.09 14.50
C ASP A 296 -18.30 -24.46 13.95
N ASP A 297 -18.56 -24.74 12.67
CA ASP A 297 -18.33 -26.06 12.06
C ASP A 297 -17.63 -26.00 10.69
N ASP A 298 -16.77 -24.99 10.50
CA ASP A 298 -16.03 -24.75 9.25
C ASP A 298 -16.95 -24.60 8.03
N GLY A 299 -18.13 -24.04 8.27
CA GLY A 299 -19.11 -23.77 7.25
C GLY A 299 -19.77 -25.00 6.62
N ILE A 300 -20.16 -25.94 7.48
CA ILE A 300 -21.05 -27.06 7.13
C ILE A 300 -22.51 -26.66 7.33
N THR A 301 -22.82 -25.91 8.38
CA THR A 301 -24.18 -25.44 8.64
C THR A 301 -24.29 -23.93 8.48
N SER A 302 -25.44 -23.50 7.97
CA SER A 302 -25.77 -22.08 7.90
C SER A 302 -26.21 -21.59 9.27
N THR A 303 -25.47 -20.64 9.86
CA THR A 303 -25.90 -19.97 11.10
C THR A 303 -26.59 -18.63 10.79
N PRO A 304 -27.31 -18.03 11.76
CA PRO A 304 -28.08 -16.82 11.53
C PRO A 304 -27.23 -15.64 11.04
N ALA A 305 -27.88 -14.76 10.26
CA ALA A 305 -27.30 -13.48 9.92
C ALA A 305 -27.02 -12.65 11.20
N ILE A 306 -25.86 -12.02 11.23
CA ILE A 306 -25.45 -11.06 12.26
C ILE A 306 -26.41 -9.87 12.23
N GLN A 307 -26.90 -9.45 13.40
CA GLN A 307 -27.85 -8.34 13.51
C GLN A 307 -27.17 -7.05 14.00
N GLY A 308 -27.64 -5.90 13.52
CA GLY A 308 -27.27 -4.59 14.08
C GLY A 308 -26.39 -3.73 13.17
N ALA A 309 -25.59 -2.86 13.79
CA ALA A 309 -24.77 -1.84 13.16
C ALA A 309 -23.49 -2.40 12.52
N LEU A 310 -23.70 -3.24 11.51
CA LEU A 310 -22.76 -3.43 10.42
C LEU A 310 -22.96 -2.27 9.43
N GLY A 311 -22.76 -1.05 9.92
CA GLY A 311 -22.91 0.16 9.14
C GLY A 311 -21.83 0.19 8.08
N ALA A 312 -22.15 -0.32 6.90
CA ALA A 312 -21.26 -0.30 5.76
C ALA A 312 -20.84 1.13 5.46
N GLY A 313 -19.53 1.34 5.47
CA GLY A 313 -18.93 2.44 4.73
C GLY A 313 -19.02 2.21 3.22
N VAL A 314 -18.31 3.03 2.48
CA VAL A 314 -18.22 2.93 1.02
C VAL A 314 -17.41 1.71 0.61
N ASP A 315 -16.36 1.38 1.36
CA ASP A 315 -15.39 0.35 0.99
C ASP A 315 -14.59 -0.16 2.20
N HIS A 316 -13.73 -1.16 1.97
CA HIS A 316 -12.73 -1.69 2.92
C HIS A 316 -13.36 -2.14 4.23
N GLN A 317 -14.34 -3.04 4.16
CA GLN A 317 -14.85 -3.70 5.34
C GLN A 317 -13.83 -4.68 5.91
N THR A 318 -13.82 -4.81 7.23
CA THR A 318 -12.99 -5.81 7.90
C THR A 318 -13.68 -6.35 9.14
N ILE A 319 -13.49 -7.64 9.37
CA ILE A 319 -13.90 -8.32 10.61
C ILE A 319 -12.62 -8.84 11.26
N GLY A 320 -12.53 -8.68 12.58
CA GLY A 320 -11.45 -9.24 13.39
C GLY A 320 -11.91 -9.46 14.82
N GLY A 321 -11.19 -10.27 15.58
CA GLY A 321 -11.62 -10.63 16.93
C GLY A 321 -10.51 -11.18 17.80
N GLY A 322 -10.76 -11.20 19.10
CA GLY A 322 -9.81 -11.66 20.11
C GLY A 322 -10.28 -11.33 21.52
N PRO A 323 -9.43 -11.54 22.55
CA PRO A 323 -9.79 -11.30 23.95
C PRO A 323 -10.34 -9.89 24.20
N PHE A 324 -11.33 -9.77 25.09
CA PHE A 324 -11.76 -8.47 25.59
C PHE A 324 -10.66 -7.82 26.43
N LYS A 325 -10.55 -6.49 26.36
CA LYS A 325 -9.91 -5.72 27.42
C LYS A 325 -10.70 -5.84 28.73
N PRO A 326 -10.02 -6.00 29.88
CA PRO A 326 -10.67 -6.01 31.20
C PRO A 326 -11.54 -4.77 31.44
N GLY A 327 -12.61 -4.93 32.21
CA GLY A 327 -13.48 -3.81 32.64
C GLY A 327 -14.74 -3.59 31.79
N ILE A 328 -14.97 -4.39 30.75
CA ILE A 328 -16.19 -4.28 29.93
C ILE A 328 -17.44 -4.79 30.67
N THR A 329 -18.53 -4.02 30.57
CA THR A 329 -19.87 -4.36 31.08
C THR A 329 -20.78 -4.76 29.92
N GLY A 330 -21.91 -5.41 30.20
CA GLY A 330 -22.89 -5.76 29.17
C GLY A 330 -22.49 -6.90 28.24
N ARG A 331 -21.48 -7.71 28.60
CA ARG A 331 -21.23 -8.98 27.92
C ARG A 331 -22.49 -9.84 28.00
N GLY A 332 -22.88 -10.42 26.86
CA GLY A 332 -23.93 -11.44 26.82
C GLY A 332 -23.57 -12.62 27.74
N PRO A 333 -24.46 -13.61 27.93
CA PRO A 333 -24.15 -14.78 28.74
C PRO A 333 -22.78 -15.34 28.33
N VAL A 334 -21.81 -15.24 29.24
CA VAL A 334 -20.36 -15.42 29.02
C VAL A 334 -19.99 -16.88 28.75
N THR A 335 -20.93 -17.70 28.27
CA THR A 335 -20.84 -19.15 28.37
C THR A 335 -20.63 -19.87 27.03
N GLU A 336 -20.66 -19.19 25.88
CA GLU A 336 -20.44 -19.85 24.59
C GLU A 336 -19.25 -19.29 23.77
N TYR A 337 -19.09 -17.96 23.64
CA TYR A 337 -17.96 -17.35 22.92
C TYR A 337 -17.25 -16.27 23.76
N PRO A 338 -15.95 -16.43 24.11
CA PRO A 338 -15.27 -15.58 25.10
C PRO A 338 -14.65 -14.29 24.54
N HIS A 339 -14.62 -14.10 23.23
CA HIS A 339 -13.90 -13.03 22.56
C HIS A 339 -14.80 -11.88 22.08
N ALA A 340 -14.20 -10.71 21.91
CA ALA A 340 -14.80 -9.60 21.18
C ALA A 340 -14.73 -9.87 19.68
N VAL A 341 -15.73 -9.39 18.93
CA VAL A 341 -15.70 -9.34 17.47
C VAL A 341 -15.90 -7.88 17.06
N TYR A 342 -15.04 -7.39 16.18
CA TYR A 342 -15.07 -6.05 15.66
C TYR A 342 -15.41 -6.09 14.17
N TYR A 343 -16.21 -5.12 13.76
CA TYR A 343 -16.46 -4.81 12.37
C TYR A 343 -16.01 -3.36 12.13
N ALA A 344 -15.21 -3.10 11.10
CA ALA A 344 -14.84 -1.75 10.71
C ALA A 344 -15.01 -1.57 9.20
N SER A 345 -15.26 -0.33 8.77
CA SER A 345 -15.30 0.02 7.35
C SER A 345 -15.02 1.51 7.14
N GLN A 346 -14.54 1.86 5.95
CA GLN A 346 -14.19 3.23 5.57
C GLN A 346 -15.39 3.94 4.93
N ASP A 347 -15.74 5.11 5.45
CA ASP A 347 -16.71 6.04 4.85
C ASP A 347 -15.97 7.26 4.25
N ILE A 348 -16.70 8.14 3.57
CA ILE A 348 -16.17 9.30 2.85
C ILE A 348 -15.44 10.26 3.80
N ALA A 349 -16.03 10.54 4.98
CA ALA A 349 -15.52 11.55 5.91
C ALA A 349 -14.82 10.97 7.15
N PHE A 350 -15.02 9.68 7.45
CA PHE A 350 -14.52 9.01 8.63
C PHE A 350 -14.44 7.50 8.41
N ALA A 351 -13.69 6.81 9.26
CA ALA A 351 -13.78 5.36 9.39
C ALA A 351 -14.45 5.01 10.72
N ASN A 352 -15.29 3.98 10.72
CA ASN A 352 -16.02 3.56 11.90
C ASN A 352 -15.69 2.12 12.29
N ALA A 353 -15.83 1.82 13.57
CA ALA A 353 -15.75 0.48 14.12
C ALA A 353 -16.92 0.22 15.08
N SER A 354 -17.49 -0.98 14.97
CA SER A 354 -18.50 -1.54 15.86
C SER A 354 -17.92 -2.75 16.58
N ILE A 355 -18.35 -2.99 17.81
CA ILE A 355 -18.00 -4.17 18.61
C ILE A 355 -19.25 -5.01 18.92
N SER A 356 -19.11 -6.33 18.81
CA SER A 356 -20.03 -7.32 19.33
C SER A 356 -19.52 -7.88 20.67
N LEU A 357 -20.44 -7.98 21.64
CA LEU A 357 -20.18 -8.46 22.99
C LEU A 357 -20.71 -9.89 23.23
N ASP A 358 -21.22 -10.53 22.18
CA ASP A 358 -21.96 -11.80 22.21
C ASP A 358 -21.51 -12.76 21.10
N GLY A 359 -20.24 -12.66 20.69
CA GLY A 359 -19.62 -13.57 19.71
C GLY A 359 -20.13 -13.39 18.29
N GLY A 360 -20.44 -12.15 17.91
CA GLY A 360 -20.89 -11.76 16.58
C GLY A 360 -22.39 -11.94 16.35
N VAL A 361 -23.21 -12.23 17.37
CA VAL A 361 -24.67 -12.34 17.18
C VAL A 361 -25.29 -10.97 16.97
N THR A 362 -24.88 -9.97 17.77
CA THR A 362 -25.35 -8.58 17.65
C THR A 362 -24.20 -7.57 17.66
N PHE A 363 -24.38 -6.50 16.87
CA PHE A 363 -23.55 -5.29 16.87
C PHE A 363 -24.43 -4.09 17.25
N PRO A 364 -24.49 -3.68 18.53
CA PRO A 364 -25.36 -2.58 18.94
C PRO A 364 -24.91 -1.25 18.33
N ALA A 365 -25.84 -0.51 17.68
CA ALA A 365 -25.54 0.81 17.11
C ALA A 365 -24.98 1.82 18.13
N ALA A 366 -25.38 1.69 19.40
CA ALA A 366 -24.86 2.51 20.49
C ALA A 366 -23.37 2.28 20.80
N LEU A 367 -22.76 1.22 20.26
CA LEU A 367 -21.35 0.86 20.45
C LEU A 367 -20.49 1.12 19.20
N GLN A 368 -21.07 1.68 18.13
CA GLN A 368 -20.31 2.13 16.96
C GLN A 368 -19.56 3.44 17.30
N ARG A 369 -18.29 3.53 16.93
CA ARG A 369 -17.43 4.71 17.16
C ARG A 369 -16.65 5.04 15.91
N ASN A 370 -16.38 6.32 15.70
CA ASN A 370 -15.41 6.74 14.69
C ASN A 370 -14.01 6.41 15.19
N MET A 371 -13.22 5.73 14.37
CA MET A 371 -11.81 5.46 14.63
C MET A 371 -10.97 6.71 14.38
N TYR A 372 -11.28 7.42 13.30
CA TYR A 372 -10.67 8.66 12.87
C TYR A 372 -11.53 9.36 11.81
N ASP A 373 -11.21 10.62 11.52
CA ASP A 373 -11.76 11.38 10.40
C ASP A 373 -10.68 11.74 9.36
N ILE A 374 -11.12 12.33 8.24
CA ILE A 374 -10.25 12.74 7.13
C ILE A 374 -9.16 13.75 7.51
N THR A 375 -9.27 14.43 8.65
CA THR A 375 -8.22 15.34 9.14
C THR A 375 -7.06 14.58 9.78
N GLN A 376 -7.29 13.32 10.18
CA GLN A 376 -6.32 12.47 10.86
C GLN A 376 -5.71 11.43 9.91
N CYS A 377 -6.55 10.73 9.15
CA CYS A 377 -6.13 9.76 8.13
C CYS A 377 -7.08 9.80 6.93
N GLY A 378 -6.51 9.63 5.74
CA GLY A 378 -7.21 9.52 4.46
C GLY A 378 -6.95 8.17 3.79
N GLY A 379 -7.51 7.99 2.60
CA GLY A 379 -7.47 6.71 1.89
C GLY A 379 -8.16 5.57 2.66
N LEU A 380 -7.89 4.35 2.20
CA LEU A 380 -8.50 3.13 2.69
C LEU A 380 -7.64 2.46 3.79
N HIS A 381 -8.29 1.76 4.71
CA HIS A 381 -7.63 1.07 5.82
C HIS A 381 -7.55 -0.43 5.59
N GLY A 382 -6.55 -1.08 6.19
CA GLY A 382 -6.42 -2.53 6.19
C GLY A 382 -7.25 -3.20 7.28
N HIS A 383 -6.87 -4.41 7.65
CA HIS A 383 -7.70 -5.29 8.47
C HIS A 383 -7.50 -5.14 9.98
N VAL A 384 -8.58 -5.39 10.74
CA VAL A 384 -8.55 -5.37 12.20
C VAL A 384 -7.61 -6.45 12.73
N ALA A 385 -6.71 -6.06 13.65
CA ALA A 385 -5.90 -6.97 14.45
C ALA A 385 -6.18 -6.78 15.94
N VAL A 386 -6.41 -7.86 16.68
CA VAL A 386 -6.63 -7.83 18.13
C VAL A 386 -5.46 -8.52 18.82
N ALA A 387 -4.77 -7.79 19.70
CA ALA A 387 -3.66 -8.31 20.48
C ALA A 387 -4.11 -9.30 21.57
N PRO A 388 -3.21 -10.15 22.09
CA PRO A 388 -3.50 -11.04 23.22
C PRO A 388 -4.01 -10.33 24.48
N ASP A 389 -3.63 -9.07 24.66
CA ASP A 389 -4.10 -8.25 25.78
C ASP A 389 -5.47 -7.58 25.52
N GLY A 390 -6.05 -7.76 24.33
CA GLY A 390 -7.30 -7.18 23.87
C GLY A 390 -7.20 -5.79 23.23
N THR A 391 -6.00 -5.25 23.05
CA THR A 391 -5.82 -3.97 22.32
C THR A 391 -6.12 -4.20 20.83
N VAL A 392 -6.90 -3.29 20.23
CA VAL A 392 -7.34 -3.39 18.83
C VAL A 392 -6.54 -2.40 17.98
N TYR A 393 -6.16 -2.83 16.79
CA TYR A 393 -5.42 -2.05 15.80
C TYR A 393 -6.14 -2.11 14.46
N VAL A 394 -6.24 -0.98 13.76
CA VAL A 394 -6.70 -0.92 12.36
C VAL A 394 -5.70 -0.10 11.55
N PRO A 395 -4.91 -0.73 10.66
CA PRO A 395 -3.85 -0.07 9.89
C PRO A 395 -4.42 0.82 8.78
N ASN A 396 -3.75 1.93 8.47
CA ASN A 396 -4.17 2.86 7.43
C ASN A 396 -2.95 3.38 6.63
N LYS A 397 -3.14 3.52 5.31
CA LYS A 397 -2.09 3.83 4.34
C LYS A 397 -1.72 5.33 4.24
N GLY A 398 -2.46 6.22 4.90
CA GLY A 398 -2.26 7.66 4.79
C GLY A 398 -2.75 8.44 5.99
N CYS A 399 -2.00 8.44 7.08
CA CYS A 399 -2.24 9.26 8.26
C CYS A 399 -1.38 10.54 8.29
N ASN A 400 -1.70 11.47 9.19
CA ASN A 400 -1.12 12.82 9.30
C ASN A 400 -1.42 13.76 8.11
N GLY A 401 -2.42 13.43 7.29
CA GLY A 401 -2.83 14.24 6.15
C GLY A 401 -3.97 15.19 6.47
N ALA A 402 -3.71 16.30 7.18
CA ALA A 402 -4.72 17.34 7.31
C ALA A 402 -4.91 18.11 5.98
N LEU A 403 -6.12 18.63 5.79
CA LEU A 403 -6.45 19.70 4.83
C LEU A 403 -5.41 20.84 4.91
N MET A 404 -5.15 21.49 3.78
CA MET A 404 -4.13 22.53 3.61
C MET A 404 -4.02 23.54 4.77
N GLY A 405 -2.80 23.97 5.09
CA GLY A 405 -2.55 25.26 5.75
C GLY A 405 -1.99 25.25 7.19
N SER A 406 -1.97 24.12 7.90
CA SER A 406 -1.39 24.11 9.26
C SER A 406 0.14 23.98 9.21
N ALA A 407 0.83 25.11 9.34
CA ALA A 407 2.25 25.14 9.68
C ALA A 407 2.47 24.41 11.02
N GLY A 408 3.07 23.21 10.98
CA GLY A 408 3.32 22.38 12.16
C GLY A 408 2.82 20.93 12.05
N ASN A 409 2.14 20.56 10.96
CA ASN A 409 1.70 19.17 10.80
C ASN A 409 2.87 18.22 10.49
N PRO A 410 2.91 17.02 11.12
CA PRO A 410 3.87 15.99 10.75
C PRO A 410 3.67 15.58 9.29
N ALA A 411 4.76 15.15 8.63
CA ALA A 411 4.70 14.65 7.26
C ALA A 411 3.68 13.49 7.15
N PRO A 412 2.98 13.36 6.01
CA PRO A 412 2.11 12.20 5.76
C PRO A 412 2.90 10.90 5.96
N GLY A 413 2.22 9.90 6.49
CA GLY A 413 2.84 8.63 6.82
C GLY A 413 1.80 7.55 7.07
N GLN A 414 2.21 6.31 6.91
CA GLN A 414 1.41 5.15 7.25
C GLN A 414 1.35 4.95 8.77
N GLY A 415 0.28 4.32 9.23
CA GLY A 415 0.04 4.14 10.65
C GLY A 415 -1.12 3.20 10.95
N PHE A 416 -1.67 3.35 12.16
CA PHE A 416 -2.86 2.63 12.56
C PHE A 416 -3.67 3.41 13.61
N ALA A 417 -4.98 3.22 13.57
CA ALA A 417 -5.86 3.51 14.68
C ALA A 417 -5.68 2.43 15.75
N ILE A 418 -5.65 2.82 17.01
CA ILE A 418 -5.51 1.91 18.15
C ILE A 418 -6.57 2.22 19.21
N SER A 419 -7.19 1.16 19.74
CA SER A 419 -8.07 1.23 20.91
C SER A 419 -7.55 0.33 22.04
N GLU A 420 -7.38 0.92 23.22
CA GLU A 420 -6.96 0.22 24.44
C GLU A 420 -8.13 -0.08 25.39
N ASN A 421 -9.38 0.17 24.95
CA ASN A 421 -10.62 0.08 25.74
C ASN A 421 -11.81 -0.47 24.93
N ASN A 422 -11.60 -1.59 24.23
CA ASN A 422 -12.66 -2.30 23.49
C ASN A 422 -13.39 -1.45 22.43
N GLY A 423 -12.67 -0.57 21.73
CA GLY A 423 -13.23 0.25 20.65
C GLY A 423 -14.00 1.49 21.12
N GLU A 424 -14.03 1.79 22.43
CA GLU A 424 -14.75 2.97 22.96
C GLU A 424 -14.08 4.28 22.57
N THR A 425 -12.74 4.35 22.65
CA THR A 425 -11.95 5.47 22.13
C THR A 425 -10.80 4.98 21.27
N TRP A 426 -10.41 5.82 20.31
CA TRP A 426 -9.36 5.54 19.33
C TRP A 426 -8.29 6.63 19.36
N SER A 427 -7.05 6.23 19.08
CA SER A 427 -5.91 7.13 18.87
C SER A 427 -5.20 6.75 17.59
N ILE A 428 -4.53 7.69 16.95
CA ILE A 428 -3.65 7.39 15.80
C ILE A 428 -2.21 7.22 16.27
N ARG A 429 -1.52 6.24 15.69
CA ARG A 429 -0.07 6.04 15.76
C ARG A 429 0.47 6.03 14.35
N THR A 430 1.49 6.84 14.08
CA THR A 430 2.09 6.95 12.74
C THR A 430 3.54 6.53 12.79
N LEU A 431 3.99 5.86 11.74
CA LEU A 431 5.39 5.50 11.52
C LEU A 431 6.09 6.67 10.84
N PRO A 432 7.00 7.40 11.52
CA PRO A 432 7.66 8.56 10.91
C PRO A 432 8.49 8.17 9.68
N GLY A 433 8.40 8.97 8.62
CA GLY A 433 9.20 8.81 7.41
C GLY A 433 8.77 7.66 6.49
N SER A 434 7.63 7.02 6.75
CA SER A 434 7.05 5.97 5.91
C SER A 434 6.45 6.50 4.60
N GLY A 435 6.02 7.76 4.57
CA GLY A 435 5.21 8.31 3.47
C GLY A 435 3.83 7.68 3.39
N SER A 436 2.93 8.21 2.56
CA SER A 436 1.71 7.49 2.20
C SER A 436 2.01 6.27 1.31
N GLY A 437 1.16 5.25 1.39
CA GLY A 437 1.23 4.04 0.57
C GLY A 437 0.06 3.93 -0.40
N ASP A 438 0.26 3.21 -1.51
CA ASP A 438 -0.81 2.92 -2.48
C ASP A 438 -1.77 1.82 -1.96
N ASN A 439 -1.21 0.88 -1.18
CA ASN A 439 -1.88 -0.33 -0.72
C ASN A 439 -2.03 -0.31 0.79
N ASP A 440 -2.95 -1.12 1.29
CA ASP A 440 -3.20 -1.21 2.71
C ASP A 440 -2.02 -1.83 3.47
N PRO A 441 -1.59 -1.20 4.59
CA PRO A 441 -0.65 -1.83 5.51
C PRO A 441 -1.35 -2.87 6.38
N SER A 442 -0.57 -3.66 7.10
CA SER A 442 -1.06 -4.71 8.01
C SER A 442 -0.35 -4.66 9.36
N VAL A 443 -1.05 -5.08 10.41
CA VAL A 443 -0.53 -5.17 11.78
C VAL A 443 -0.63 -6.61 12.26
N ALA A 444 0.49 -7.15 12.74
CA ALA A 444 0.50 -8.37 13.54
C ALA A 444 0.98 -8.08 14.96
N VAL A 445 0.43 -8.80 15.94
CA VAL A 445 0.83 -8.64 17.35
C VAL A 445 1.21 -10.00 17.92
N GLY A 446 2.46 -10.14 18.35
CA GLY A 446 2.95 -11.38 18.96
C GLY A 446 2.38 -11.60 20.36
N ALA A 447 2.56 -12.82 20.88
CA ALA A 447 2.01 -13.26 22.17
C ALA A 447 2.33 -12.35 23.37
N GLY A 448 3.45 -11.62 23.32
CA GLY A 448 3.88 -10.67 24.36
C GLY A 448 3.56 -9.20 24.07
N GLY A 449 2.76 -8.90 23.04
CA GLY A 449 2.34 -7.54 22.69
C GLY A 449 3.26 -6.78 21.73
N ARG A 450 4.33 -7.40 21.21
CA ARG A 450 5.16 -6.80 20.16
C ARG A 450 4.34 -6.61 18.89
N VAL A 451 4.34 -5.39 18.38
CA VAL A 451 3.68 -5.00 17.13
C VAL A 451 4.67 -5.11 15.98
N TYR A 452 4.25 -5.76 14.90
CA TYR A 452 4.90 -5.76 13.59
C TYR A 452 3.98 -5.02 12.63
N PHE A 453 4.40 -3.82 12.22
CA PHE A 453 3.68 -3.00 11.24
C PHE A 453 4.33 -3.17 9.89
N VAL A 454 3.60 -3.72 8.92
CA VAL A 454 4.10 -4.00 7.57
C VAL A 454 3.40 -3.13 6.56
N TYR A 455 4.14 -2.68 5.55
CA TYR A 455 3.64 -1.72 4.60
C TYR A 455 4.42 -1.75 3.29
N THR A 456 3.76 -1.34 2.21
CA THR A 456 4.45 -0.92 0.98
C THR A 456 4.80 0.54 1.15
N ALA A 457 6.09 0.86 1.20
CA ALA A 457 6.55 2.25 1.28
C ALA A 457 6.29 2.99 -0.04
N SER A 458 6.35 4.32 -0.03
CA SER A 458 6.15 5.14 -1.24
C SER A 458 7.19 4.88 -2.34
N ASP A 459 8.34 4.31 -1.99
CA ASP A 459 9.35 3.79 -2.94
C ASP A 459 8.94 2.42 -3.53
N LYS A 460 7.68 2.01 -3.32
CA LYS A 460 7.04 0.74 -3.68
C LYS A 460 7.63 -0.51 -3.01
N ARG A 461 8.59 -0.36 -2.09
CA ARG A 461 9.28 -1.51 -1.48
C ARG A 461 8.56 -2.06 -0.25
N PRO A 462 8.65 -3.37 0.01
CA PRO A 462 8.02 -3.98 1.17
C PRO A 462 8.86 -3.68 2.41
N ARG A 463 8.22 -3.15 3.45
CA ARG A 463 8.87 -2.78 4.70
C ARG A 463 8.14 -3.33 5.91
N VAL A 464 8.88 -3.45 7.00
CA VAL A 464 8.36 -3.80 8.33
C VAL A 464 9.04 -2.95 9.37
N ALA A 465 8.26 -2.43 10.32
CA ALA A 465 8.74 -1.77 11.52
C ALA A 465 8.18 -2.47 12.76
N VAL A 466 8.95 -2.46 13.84
CA VAL A 466 8.62 -3.15 15.09
C VAL A 466 8.38 -2.13 16.20
N SER A 467 7.39 -2.38 17.04
CA SER A 467 7.12 -1.58 18.24
C SER A 467 6.92 -2.48 19.45
N ASP A 468 7.50 -2.10 20.59
CA ASP A 468 7.25 -2.73 21.90
C ASP A 468 6.34 -1.90 22.81
N ASP A 469 5.85 -0.74 22.35
CA ASP A 469 5.08 0.22 23.16
C ASP A 469 3.78 0.68 22.49
N LYS A 470 3.22 -0.19 21.65
CA LYS A 470 1.96 -0.01 20.91
C LYS A 470 1.98 1.17 19.92
N GLY A 471 3.08 1.30 19.19
CA GLY A 471 3.28 2.26 18.11
C GLY A 471 3.67 3.66 18.58
N ARG A 472 4.04 3.84 19.86
CA ARG A 472 4.54 5.14 20.34
C ARG A 472 5.96 5.38 19.84
N THR A 473 6.76 4.33 19.76
CA THR A 473 8.07 4.32 19.11
C THR A 473 8.22 3.10 18.23
N PHE A 474 8.98 3.25 17.15
CA PHE A 474 9.30 2.18 16.21
C PHE A 474 10.80 1.95 16.14
N LYS A 475 11.18 0.69 15.94
CA LYS A 475 12.54 0.22 15.69
C LYS A 475 12.55 -0.75 14.52
N PHE A 476 13.73 -1.00 13.96
CA PHE A 476 13.93 -1.98 12.89
C PHE A 476 13.00 -1.74 11.70
N ASP A 477 12.85 -0.50 11.25
CA ASP A 477 12.26 -0.21 9.93
C ASP A 477 13.19 -0.80 8.86
N GLN A 478 12.85 -2.01 8.39
CA GLN A 478 13.65 -2.80 7.48
C GLN A 478 12.98 -2.91 6.11
N ASP A 479 13.78 -2.70 5.07
CA ASP A 479 13.45 -3.01 3.69
C ASP A 479 13.57 -4.54 3.49
N LEU A 480 12.43 -5.23 3.42
CA LEU A 480 12.36 -6.67 3.19
C LEU A 480 12.84 -7.05 1.78
N GLY A 481 12.85 -6.10 0.84
CA GLY A 481 13.43 -6.25 -0.49
C GLY A 481 14.96 -6.19 -0.52
N LYS A 482 15.63 -5.87 0.60
CA LYS A 482 17.10 -5.92 0.77
C LYS A 482 17.56 -6.89 1.86
N SER A 483 16.73 -7.14 2.86
CA SER A 483 17.07 -7.88 4.09
C SER A 483 16.98 -9.40 3.91
N ILE A 484 17.63 -9.93 2.86
CA ILE A 484 17.32 -11.25 2.35
C ILE A 484 18.50 -12.21 2.55
N SER A 485 18.29 -13.21 3.38
CA SER A 485 18.97 -14.50 3.22
C SER A 485 18.16 -15.31 2.19
N THR A 486 18.64 -15.49 0.96
CA THR A 486 18.00 -16.41 -0.01
C THR A 486 18.57 -17.82 0.13
N PRO A 487 17.90 -18.87 -0.38
CA PRO A 487 18.47 -20.21 -0.44
C PRO A 487 19.88 -20.29 -1.07
N ASN A 488 20.24 -19.31 -1.91
CA ASN A 488 21.51 -19.24 -2.63
C ASN A 488 22.45 -18.12 -2.11
N GLY A 489 22.10 -17.45 -1.00
CA GLY A 489 22.91 -16.38 -0.38
C GLY A 489 22.99 -15.06 -1.16
N GLN A 490 22.29 -14.92 -2.28
CA GLN A 490 22.20 -13.67 -3.05
C GLN A 490 20.88 -12.95 -2.75
N PRO A 491 20.85 -11.71 -2.25
CA PRO A 491 19.60 -11.01 -1.98
C PRO A 491 18.81 -10.80 -3.28
N TYR A 492 17.49 -11.00 -3.24
CA TYR A 492 16.63 -10.43 -4.26
C TYR A 492 16.74 -8.90 -4.19
N ASN A 493 16.66 -8.22 -5.33
CA ASN A 493 16.57 -6.76 -5.35
C ASN A 493 15.16 -6.36 -5.75
N LEU A 494 14.20 -6.56 -4.83
CA LEU A 494 12.79 -6.32 -5.12
C LEU A 494 12.55 -4.83 -5.37
N THR A 495 11.94 -4.49 -6.49
CA THR A 495 11.75 -3.10 -6.93
C THR A 495 10.37 -2.58 -6.56
N ALA A 496 9.35 -3.44 -6.54
CA ALA A 496 8.00 -3.09 -6.10
C ALA A 496 7.30 -4.26 -5.40
N SER A 497 6.32 -3.94 -4.56
CA SER A 497 5.50 -4.89 -3.81
C SER A 497 4.08 -4.40 -3.60
N VAL A 498 3.13 -5.33 -3.49
CA VAL A 498 1.73 -5.04 -3.23
C VAL A 498 1.16 -5.98 -2.15
N PHE A 499 0.07 -5.53 -1.55
CA PHE A 499 -0.80 -6.29 -0.64
C PHE A 499 -0.06 -7.01 0.50
N PRO A 500 0.74 -6.29 1.31
CA PRO A 500 1.45 -6.87 2.44
C PRO A 500 0.49 -7.25 3.57
N GLN A 501 0.62 -8.48 4.08
CA GLN A 501 -0.15 -8.98 5.22
C GLN A 501 0.78 -9.62 6.24
N ALA A 502 0.51 -9.40 7.53
CA ALA A 502 1.34 -9.93 8.61
C ALA A 502 0.57 -10.87 9.54
N ILE A 503 1.28 -11.86 10.09
CA ILE A 503 0.81 -12.67 11.22
C ILE A 503 1.96 -12.88 12.21
N ALA A 504 1.64 -12.98 13.50
CA ALA A 504 2.61 -13.23 14.55
C ALA A 504 2.18 -14.42 15.41
N GLY A 505 3.16 -15.14 15.95
CA GLY A 505 2.95 -16.20 16.92
C GLY A 505 3.54 -15.81 18.27
N ASP A 506 4.69 -16.39 18.59
CA ASP A 506 5.49 -15.96 19.74
C ASP A 506 5.93 -14.50 19.59
N ASN A 507 6.28 -13.86 20.71
CA ASN A 507 6.56 -12.43 20.72
C ASN A 507 7.75 -12.03 19.83
N ASP A 508 8.67 -12.95 19.56
CA ASP A 508 9.84 -12.77 18.70
C ASP A 508 9.67 -13.37 17.29
N ARG A 509 8.47 -13.88 16.95
CA ARG A 509 8.20 -14.56 15.69
C ARG A 509 7.02 -13.98 14.92
N ALA A 510 7.29 -13.59 13.68
CA ALA A 510 6.28 -13.11 12.76
C ALA A 510 6.61 -13.50 11.32
N ALA A 511 5.57 -13.54 10.48
CA ALA A 511 5.68 -13.68 9.05
C ALA A 511 4.96 -12.54 8.34
N VAL A 512 5.49 -12.17 7.17
CA VAL A 512 4.89 -11.17 6.26
C VAL A 512 4.74 -11.82 4.91
N PHE A 513 3.53 -11.87 4.39
CA PHE A 513 3.25 -12.27 3.01
C PHE A 513 3.01 -11.04 2.14
N PHE A 514 3.59 -11.03 0.94
CA PHE A 514 3.39 -9.97 -0.05
C PHE A 514 3.69 -10.50 -1.45
N LEU A 515 3.16 -9.82 -2.47
CA LEU A 515 3.56 -10.05 -3.85
C LEU A 515 4.60 -9.02 -4.23
N ALA A 516 5.64 -9.42 -4.98
CA ALA A 516 6.68 -8.49 -5.40
C ALA A 516 7.31 -8.86 -6.74
N THR A 517 7.96 -7.87 -7.34
CA THR A 517 8.76 -8.00 -8.55
C THR A 517 10.18 -7.48 -8.30
N ASP A 518 11.16 -8.02 -9.02
CA ASP A 518 12.54 -7.53 -9.10
C ASP A 518 12.81 -6.80 -10.42
N SER A 519 11.78 -6.59 -11.24
CA SER A 519 11.89 -5.95 -12.54
C SER A 519 12.29 -4.48 -12.40
N THR A 520 13.33 -4.09 -13.15
CA THR A 520 13.77 -2.69 -13.30
C THR A 520 13.29 -2.08 -14.61
N LEU A 521 12.33 -2.71 -15.27
CA LEU A 521 11.80 -2.22 -16.54
C LEU A 521 11.04 -0.91 -16.35
N PRO A 522 11.00 -0.02 -17.37
CA PRO A 522 10.21 1.20 -17.32
C PRO A 522 8.71 0.92 -17.10
N GLY A 523 7.98 1.96 -16.69
CA GLY A 523 6.55 1.88 -16.38
C GLY A 523 6.29 1.80 -14.87
N ASP A 524 5.09 2.19 -14.47
CA ASP A 524 4.67 2.11 -13.07
C ASP A 524 4.16 0.69 -12.76
N PRO A 525 4.85 -0.09 -11.90
CA PRO A 525 4.42 -1.44 -11.55
C PRO A 525 3.03 -1.50 -10.89
N THR A 526 2.57 -0.41 -10.27
CA THR A 526 1.27 -0.35 -9.57
C THR A 526 0.27 0.65 -10.16
N GLY A 527 0.64 1.30 -11.28
CA GLY A 527 -0.15 2.34 -11.93
C GLY A 527 -1.24 1.81 -12.87
N ASP A 528 -1.71 2.66 -13.77
CA ASP A 528 -2.79 2.36 -14.71
C ASP A 528 -2.33 1.71 -16.03
N ASP A 529 -1.02 1.59 -16.28
CA ASP A 529 -0.42 1.03 -17.51
C ASP A 529 -0.72 1.85 -18.80
N THR A 530 -1.15 3.12 -18.70
CA THR A 530 -1.54 3.94 -19.87
C THR A 530 -0.38 4.75 -20.49
N GLY A 531 0.69 5.00 -19.73
CA GLY A 531 1.90 5.67 -20.18
C GLY A 531 3.02 4.69 -20.58
N GLY A 532 3.96 4.47 -19.67
CA GLY A 532 5.04 3.50 -19.83
C GLY A 532 4.55 2.08 -19.51
N VAL A 533 4.58 1.19 -20.49
CA VAL A 533 4.17 -0.21 -20.28
C VAL A 533 5.15 -0.92 -19.36
N PHE A 534 4.69 -1.32 -18.18
CA PHE A 534 5.49 -2.16 -17.29
C PHE A 534 5.31 -3.64 -17.67
N ALA A 535 6.40 -4.29 -18.03
CA ALA A 535 6.42 -5.70 -18.45
C ALA A 535 7.22 -6.59 -17.47
N GLY A 536 7.04 -6.36 -16.17
CA GLY A 536 7.66 -7.14 -15.11
C GLY A 536 6.86 -8.37 -14.69
N THR A 537 7.54 -9.32 -14.05
CA THR A 537 6.96 -10.55 -13.51
C THR A 537 6.86 -10.47 -11.99
N TRP A 538 5.73 -10.90 -11.43
CA TRP A 538 5.47 -10.89 -9.99
C TRP A 538 5.49 -12.30 -9.41
N PHE A 539 6.00 -12.41 -8.19
CA PHE A 539 6.05 -13.65 -7.42
C PHE A 539 5.54 -13.42 -5.99
N PRO A 540 5.05 -14.47 -5.32
CA PRO A 540 4.70 -14.42 -3.91
C PRO A 540 5.95 -14.60 -3.05
N TYR A 541 6.09 -13.76 -2.04
CA TYR A 541 7.19 -13.81 -1.07
C TYR A 541 6.66 -13.89 0.35
N ILE A 542 7.32 -14.69 1.18
CA ILE A 542 7.09 -14.71 2.62
C ILE A 542 8.38 -14.36 3.35
N ALA A 543 8.34 -13.31 4.14
CA ALA A 543 9.40 -12.95 5.08
C ALA A 543 9.10 -13.55 6.46
N THR A 544 10.09 -14.06 7.18
CA THR A 544 9.93 -14.62 8.53
C THR A 544 11.04 -14.13 9.45
N THR A 545 10.69 -13.78 10.68
CA THR A 545 11.63 -13.42 11.75
C THR A 545 11.49 -14.37 12.93
N CYS A 546 12.61 -14.63 13.62
CA CYS A 546 12.70 -15.48 14.82
C CYS A 546 13.50 -14.79 15.94
N ASN A 547 13.62 -13.47 15.89
CA ASN A 547 14.34 -12.65 16.86
C ASN A 547 13.73 -11.25 17.04
N GLY A 548 12.42 -11.15 16.81
CA GLY A 548 11.69 -9.92 17.08
C GLY A 548 11.81 -8.86 16.00
N GLY A 549 12.01 -9.27 14.74
CA GLY A 549 12.21 -8.37 13.63
C GLY A 549 13.60 -7.72 13.60
N GLN A 550 14.58 -8.25 14.34
CA GLN A 550 15.99 -7.86 14.17
C GLN A 550 16.54 -8.40 12.85
N SER A 551 16.08 -9.54 12.35
CA SER A 551 16.47 -10.03 11.03
C SER A 551 15.34 -10.81 10.40
N TRP A 552 15.34 -10.86 9.08
CA TRP A 552 14.32 -11.54 8.31
C TRP A 552 14.93 -12.52 7.31
N SER A 553 14.27 -13.66 7.15
CA SER A 553 14.47 -14.61 6.07
C SER A 553 13.37 -14.38 5.05
N VAL A 554 13.70 -14.11 3.79
CA VAL A 554 12.68 -13.87 2.75
C VAL A 554 12.81 -14.96 1.69
N VAL A 555 11.72 -15.66 1.42
CA VAL A 555 11.66 -16.74 0.43
C VAL A 555 10.63 -16.42 -0.64
N ARG A 556 10.96 -16.73 -1.89
CA ARG A 556 9.95 -16.88 -2.94
C ARG A 556 9.15 -18.14 -2.62
N ALA A 557 7.87 -17.97 -2.32
CA ALA A 557 7.03 -19.01 -1.74
C ALA A 557 6.24 -19.83 -2.78
N GLY A 558 6.26 -19.41 -4.05
CA GLY A 558 5.54 -20.05 -5.14
C GLY A 558 6.02 -19.57 -6.52
N ASP A 559 5.29 -19.96 -7.55
CA ASP A 559 5.59 -19.64 -8.95
C ASP A 559 5.14 -18.21 -9.32
N VAL A 560 5.16 -17.89 -10.62
CA VAL A 560 4.69 -16.58 -11.12
C VAL A 560 3.22 -16.38 -10.74
N VAL A 561 2.88 -15.18 -10.28
CA VAL A 561 1.50 -14.78 -9.93
C VAL A 561 0.89 -13.82 -10.94
N GLN A 562 1.70 -12.96 -11.57
CA GLN A 562 1.23 -11.95 -12.51
C GLN A 562 2.34 -11.56 -13.50
N GLN A 563 1.92 -11.20 -14.72
CA GLN A 563 2.75 -10.53 -15.72
C GLN A 563 2.21 -9.13 -15.99
N GLY A 564 3.10 -8.14 -16.06
CA GLY A 564 2.76 -6.75 -16.26
C GLY A 564 2.41 -6.02 -14.96
N VAL A 565 1.61 -4.95 -15.07
CA VAL A 565 1.18 -4.11 -13.96
C VAL A 565 0.22 -4.87 -13.02
N VAL A 566 0.30 -4.55 -11.72
CA VAL A 566 -0.76 -4.86 -10.75
C VAL A 566 -1.39 -3.52 -10.35
N CYS A 567 -2.47 -3.13 -11.02
CA CYS A 567 -3.03 -1.79 -10.85
C CYS A 567 -3.79 -1.66 -9.51
N THR A 568 -3.48 -0.61 -8.75
CA THR A 568 -4.01 -0.39 -7.39
C THR A 568 -5.03 0.77 -7.32
N ASN A 569 -5.46 1.29 -8.47
CA ASN A 569 -6.39 2.43 -8.56
C ASN A 569 -7.88 2.00 -8.49
N GLY A 570 -8.17 0.85 -7.88
CA GLY A 570 -9.53 0.35 -7.69
C GLY A 570 -10.30 0.20 -9.02
N THR A 571 -11.57 0.60 -9.02
CA THR A 571 -12.47 0.48 -10.19
C THR A 571 -12.07 1.35 -11.38
N THR A 572 -11.07 2.23 -11.24
CA THR A 572 -10.55 3.06 -12.33
C THR A 572 -9.42 2.41 -13.11
N CYS A 573 -8.93 1.24 -12.66
CA CYS A 573 -7.90 0.50 -13.35
C CYS A 573 -8.31 0.08 -14.77
N PRO A 574 -7.41 0.20 -15.77
CA PRO A 574 -7.70 -0.26 -17.11
C PRO A 574 -8.02 -1.75 -17.21
N ALA A 575 -8.78 -2.10 -18.25
CA ALA A 575 -9.20 -3.48 -18.47
C ALA A 575 -7.98 -4.41 -18.59
N GLY A 576 -7.93 -5.44 -17.74
CA GLY A 576 -6.88 -6.45 -17.74
C GLY A 576 -5.64 -6.12 -16.89
N THR A 577 -5.65 -5.01 -16.13
CA THR A 577 -4.55 -4.66 -15.19
C THR A 577 -4.91 -4.88 -13.71
N ARG A 578 -6.20 -5.10 -13.41
CA ARG A 578 -6.73 -5.32 -12.04
C ARG A 578 -7.48 -6.65 -11.92
N ASN A 579 -6.71 -7.71 -11.80
CA ASN A 579 -7.19 -9.07 -11.62
C ASN A 579 -6.86 -9.57 -10.19
N LEU A 580 -5.76 -9.06 -9.62
CA LEU A 580 -5.53 -8.99 -8.19
C LEU A 580 -6.16 -7.67 -7.69
N LEU A 581 -7.09 -7.72 -6.74
CA LEU A 581 -7.89 -6.57 -6.33
C LEU A 581 -7.16 -5.76 -5.24
N ASP A 582 -7.52 -5.90 -3.97
CA ASP A 582 -7.10 -4.95 -2.93
C ASP A 582 -6.22 -5.56 -1.82
N TYR A 583 -6.34 -6.86 -1.54
CA TYR A 583 -5.54 -7.51 -0.48
C TYR A 583 -5.28 -9.00 -0.68
N ASN A 584 -4.38 -9.51 0.17
CA ASN A 584 -4.08 -10.92 0.37
C ASN A 584 -4.55 -11.35 1.77
N GLY A 585 -4.30 -12.60 2.17
CA GLY A 585 -4.47 -13.06 3.55
C GLY A 585 -3.29 -13.89 4.07
N ILE A 586 -3.04 -13.87 5.38
CA ILE A 586 -2.13 -14.82 6.03
C ILE A 586 -2.60 -15.16 7.45
N VAL A 587 -2.53 -16.43 7.80
CA VAL A 587 -2.84 -16.97 9.13
C VAL A 587 -1.76 -17.92 9.61
N VAL A 588 -1.83 -18.31 10.88
CA VAL A 588 -0.92 -19.28 11.50
C VAL A 588 -1.72 -20.44 12.07
N ASP A 589 -1.32 -21.67 11.74
CA ASP A 589 -1.98 -22.86 12.27
C ASP A 589 -1.56 -23.18 13.71
N ARG A 590 -2.21 -24.18 14.34
CA ARG A 590 -1.96 -24.58 15.73
C ARG A 590 -0.53 -25.06 16.02
N ARG A 591 0.28 -25.32 15.00
CA ARG A 591 1.69 -25.74 15.08
C ARG A 591 2.66 -24.61 14.70
N GLY A 592 2.15 -23.42 14.44
CA GLY A 592 2.97 -22.26 14.09
C GLY A 592 3.32 -22.18 12.61
N ARG A 593 2.70 -22.98 11.73
CA ARG A 593 2.97 -22.91 10.30
C ARG A 593 2.20 -21.74 9.69
N ALA A 594 2.90 -20.91 8.93
CA ALA A 594 2.26 -19.85 8.15
C ALA A 594 1.46 -20.43 6.97
N VAL A 595 0.25 -19.91 6.76
CA VAL A 595 -0.63 -20.25 5.64
C VAL A 595 -1.12 -18.94 5.02
N ALA A 596 -0.71 -18.65 3.79
CA ALA A 596 -1.07 -17.45 3.07
C ALA A 596 -2.06 -17.75 1.93
N ALA A 597 -2.93 -16.80 1.63
CA ALA A 597 -3.88 -16.84 0.52
C ALA A 597 -3.63 -15.67 -0.42
N HIS A 598 -3.66 -15.95 -1.72
CA HIS A 598 -3.65 -14.94 -2.77
C HIS A 598 -4.50 -15.38 -3.96
N ALA A 599 -4.89 -14.41 -4.78
CA ALA A 599 -5.35 -14.63 -6.14
C ALA A 599 -4.13 -14.94 -7.03
N ASP A 600 -4.21 -15.97 -7.86
CA ASP A 600 -3.18 -16.29 -8.85
C ASP A 600 -3.67 -15.90 -10.25
N GLY A 601 -3.12 -14.79 -10.74
CA GLY A 601 -3.37 -14.28 -12.08
C GLY A 601 -2.67 -15.07 -13.18
N CYS A 602 -1.85 -16.07 -12.83
CA CYS A 602 -0.92 -16.72 -13.74
C CYS A 602 -0.88 -18.24 -13.58
N THR A 603 -1.97 -18.92 -13.93
CA THR A 603 -2.12 -20.36 -13.67
C THR A 603 -1.66 -21.28 -14.80
N SER A 604 -1.42 -20.78 -16.01
CA SER A 604 -1.06 -21.63 -17.15
C SER A 604 -0.39 -20.92 -18.31
N GLY A 605 0.19 -21.73 -19.22
CA GLY A 605 0.57 -21.30 -20.56
C GLY A 605 1.70 -20.28 -20.61
N PRO A 606 1.64 -19.33 -21.57
CA PRO A 606 2.66 -18.30 -21.75
C PRO A 606 2.89 -17.43 -20.51
N CYS A 607 1.91 -17.30 -19.61
CA CYS A 607 2.06 -16.50 -18.40
C CYS A 607 3.15 -17.05 -17.46
N LEU A 608 3.15 -18.37 -17.23
CA LEU A 608 4.12 -19.04 -16.35
C LEU A 608 5.55 -19.06 -16.92
N THR A 609 5.68 -18.95 -18.25
CA THR A 609 6.95 -19.10 -18.97
C THR A 609 7.48 -17.77 -19.51
N ALA A 610 6.71 -16.70 -19.43
CA ALA A 610 7.14 -15.37 -19.81
C ALA A 610 8.20 -14.85 -18.83
N VAL A 611 9.26 -14.29 -19.40
CA VAL A 611 10.33 -13.59 -18.68
C VAL A 611 10.11 -12.09 -18.79
N ASN A 612 10.66 -11.34 -17.83
CA ASN A 612 10.69 -9.87 -17.84
C ASN A 612 10.97 -9.33 -19.26
N GLY A 613 10.11 -8.42 -19.74
CA GLY A 613 10.26 -7.76 -21.04
C GLY A 613 9.32 -8.26 -22.13
N THR A 614 8.55 -9.32 -21.88
CA THR A 614 7.40 -9.69 -22.73
C THR A 614 6.13 -9.39 -21.97
N LYS A 615 5.29 -8.45 -22.44
CA LYS A 615 3.93 -8.29 -21.91
C LYS A 615 3.11 -9.51 -22.33
N ALA A 616 3.18 -10.57 -21.54
CA ALA A 616 2.22 -11.65 -21.62
C ALA A 616 0.93 -11.16 -20.98
N THR A 617 -0.21 -11.46 -21.59
CA THR A 617 -1.49 -11.33 -20.91
C THR A 617 -1.44 -12.15 -19.62
N PRO A 618 -1.95 -11.63 -18.49
CA PRO A 618 -2.23 -12.44 -17.32
C PRO A 618 -2.93 -13.72 -17.77
N GLY A 619 -2.53 -14.86 -17.22
CA GLY A 619 -2.82 -16.21 -17.73
C GLY A 619 -4.29 -16.62 -17.62
N GLY A 620 -5.17 -15.94 -18.34
CA GLY A 620 -6.60 -16.23 -18.47
C GLY A 620 -7.55 -15.37 -17.64
N GLY A 621 -7.06 -14.40 -16.85
CA GLY A 621 -7.91 -13.53 -16.01
C GLY A 621 -8.78 -14.31 -15.02
N LEU A 622 -8.29 -15.48 -14.56
CA LEU A 622 -9.07 -16.38 -13.70
C LEU A 622 -8.92 -16.08 -12.22
N ASP A 623 -7.87 -15.35 -11.80
CA ASP A 623 -7.58 -14.96 -10.41
C ASP A 623 -7.80 -16.12 -9.45
N LYS A 624 -7.04 -17.19 -9.66
CA LYS A 624 -7.32 -18.49 -9.06
C LYS A 624 -7.00 -18.49 -7.57
N ALA A 625 -7.93 -19.01 -6.77
CA ALA A 625 -7.72 -19.18 -5.34
C ALA A 625 -6.50 -20.05 -5.08
N THR A 626 -5.51 -19.50 -4.38
CA THR A 626 -4.24 -20.17 -4.14
C THR A 626 -3.84 -20.03 -2.67
N ILE A 627 -3.41 -21.15 -2.08
CA ILE A 627 -2.89 -21.20 -0.72
C ILE A 627 -1.41 -21.59 -0.74
N LEU A 628 -0.57 -20.79 -0.08
CA LEU A 628 0.81 -21.10 0.20
C LEU A 628 0.91 -21.57 1.65
N ARG A 629 1.25 -22.84 1.86
CA ARG A 629 1.39 -23.41 3.22
C ARG A 629 2.81 -23.80 3.51
N GLN A 630 3.30 -23.40 4.68
CA GLN A 630 4.64 -23.77 5.14
C GLN A 630 4.76 -25.30 5.32
N THR A 631 5.82 -25.88 4.77
CA THR A 631 6.11 -27.31 4.80
C THR A 631 7.33 -27.66 5.64
N SER A 632 8.29 -26.75 5.79
CA SER A 632 9.47 -26.94 6.63
C SER A 632 10.07 -25.60 7.13
N GLY A 633 11.17 -25.69 7.87
CA GLY A 633 11.86 -24.54 8.49
C GLY A 633 11.18 -24.03 9.76
N SER A 634 11.65 -22.89 10.28
CA SER A 634 11.14 -22.32 11.52
C SER A 634 9.70 -21.84 11.38
N GLY A 635 8.81 -22.32 12.26
CA GLY A 635 7.46 -21.80 12.39
C GLY A 635 7.39 -20.60 13.33
N LEU A 636 6.20 -20.07 13.55
CA LEU A 636 5.94 -18.91 14.40
C LEU A 636 5.77 -19.24 15.89
N PHE A 637 5.81 -20.52 16.24
CA PHE A 637 5.78 -21.01 17.62
C PHE A 637 7.06 -21.81 17.89
N ALA A 638 7.97 -21.25 18.68
CA ALA A 638 9.26 -21.85 19.05
C ALA A 638 9.09 -23.22 19.73
N ALA A 639 7.95 -23.43 20.39
CA ALA A 639 7.60 -24.71 21.00
C ALA A 639 7.61 -25.90 20.02
N PHE A 640 7.52 -25.65 18.70
CA PHE A 640 7.53 -26.68 17.67
C PHE A 640 8.83 -26.77 16.85
N ASP A 641 9.86 -25.98 17.18
CA ASP A 641 11.14 -25.97 16.45
C ASP A 641 11.93 -27.29 16.59
N THR A 642 11.71 -28.05 17.67
CA THR A 642 12.52 -29.24 17.99
C THR A 642 12.03 -30.54 17.37
N ASN A 643 11.12 -30.51 16.41
CA ASN A 643 10.69 -31.71 15.67
C ASN A 643 11.14 -31.63 14.21
N ALA A 644 12.41 -31.96 13.96
CA ALA A 644 12.97 -32.24 12.62
C ALA A 644 12.32 -33.46 11.91
N THR A 645 11.27 -34.02 12.50
CA THR A 645 10.31 -34.92 11.87
C THR A 645 8.92 -34.39 12.17
N VAL A 646 8.23 -33.85 11.15
CA VAL A 646 6.78 -33.62 11.19
C VAL A 646 6.14 -34.92 11.68
N PRO A 647 5.51 -34.98 12.87
CA PRO A 647 4.76 -36.17 13.24
C PRO A 647 3.57 -36.29 12.30
N VAL A 648 3.56 -37.42 11.58
CA VAL A 648 2.50 -37.88 10.67
C VAL A 648 1.23 -38.11 11.48
N GLY A 649 0.11 -37.55 11.02
CA GLY A 649 -1.23 -37.90 11.49
C GLY A 649 -1.94 -36.76 12.23
N GLU A 650 -2.91 -36.16 11.53
CA GLU A 650 -4.28 -35.91 12.01
C GLU A 650 -5.20 -35.72 10.80
#